data_AF-A0A2N7D4F5-F1
#
_entry.id   AF-A0A2N7D4F5-F1
#
_cell.length_a   1.000
_cell.length_b   1.000
_cell.length_c   1.000
_cell.angle_alpha   90.00
_cell.angle_beta   90.00
_cell.angle_gamma   90.00
#
_symmetry.space_group_name_H-M   'P 1'
#
loop_
_entity.id
_entity.type
_entity.pdbx_description
1 polymer ?
#
loop_
_entity_poly.entity_id
_entity_poly.type
_entity_poly.pdbx_seq_one_letter_code
_entity_poly.pdbx_strand_id
1 'polypeptide(L)'
;MSDHKKVLIKLPRDHKGGHLFEITEASVDWIEQYQHFKGVTKSILELLNLISLRGFSSKDGYVSTTELINATDGKLTRAAIQQRLRAAVGIGLFTQLPVKFEEGLAGKTMLHRFINPNQLVSVLGATSLITESVKQSEKQKKSKALAQTQVNKRLLNEHGLYTPPAMRDEADQFIVSPTNWAGIIDQALAPPRTRKSYQKSMVSISGTRAVIETRSSKNIMTVDDLMTLFALFTLTVQYHDHHHEEYQLDAKHVPNKTPLYITDILALRGKKDSGPARDSIRDSIDRIEFTDFQLHELTGRWLSENMPEGFKSDRFRFIARTITASEEAPREGADGEIKIKPNLYILVWEPSFYEELLTRDYFFLFPPEILKQHTLVFQLYSYFRSRMARRHTDCLLLSELNQKLSRNIEWRRFSMDLLRELRRLGEDQQTEIEFDVNLWGYHLTLTCLDPSAKLPDYQVDIRCDVEEVLRYSRARTTNAGKRNMAPTLPNPLRHELVSRKQLDELSSIIDGEFEPIQRKSPSPKGNLGRRVKQRKHLVEINADEITIVLSKYTSPEALERSITALSAMTGHPLASIKQECSELMEKLDWLRVDGNVIPYETLSEVVESYNSRQENKHLSIERLISALAVRKKICKSVYQGKVDETVFRVLDEVSI
;
A
#
# COMPACT_ATOMS: atom_id res chain seq x y z
N MET A 1 -1.64 9.74 -40.68
CA MET A 1 -2.74 8.85 -41.11
C MET A 1 -2.11 7.68 -41.85
N SER A 2 -2.20 6.47 -41.33
CA SER A 2 -1.75 5.24 -42.01
C SER A 2 -2.97 4.55 -42.60
N ASP A 3 -2.91 4.28 -43.90
CA ASP A 3 -3.98 3.72 -44.72
C ASP A 3 -4.25 2.25 -44.36
N HIS A 4 -5.05 2.00 -43.31
CA HIS A 4 -5.57 0.67 -43.06
C HIS A 4 -6.68 0.37 -44.07
N LYS A 5 -6.34 -0.39 -45.13
CA LYS A 5 -7.30 -0.91 -46.12
C LYS A 5 -8.50 -1.54 -45.42
N LYS A 6 -9.67 -0.91 -45.54
CA LYS A 6 -10.93 -1.44 -45.00
C LYS A 6 -11.39 -2.63 -45.86
N VAL A 7 -11.85 -3.69 -45.21
CA VAL A 7 -12.34 -4.91 -45.90
C VAL A 7 -13.78 -4.69 -46.35
N LEU A 8 -14.09 -4.95 -47.63
CA LEU A 8 -15.45 -4.84 -48.18
C LEU A 8 -16.27 -6.10 -47.84
N ILE A 9 -17.41 -5.92 -47.16
CA ILE A 9 -18.37 -6.98 -46.84
C ILE A 9 -19.59 -6.84 -47.77
N LYS A 10 -19.93 -7.93 -48.47
CA LYS A 10 -21.01 -7.99 -49.47
C LYS A 10 -22.39 -8.20 -48.83
N LEU A 11 -23.44 -7.87 -49.58
CA LEU A 11 -24.83 -8.22 -49.22
C LEU A 11 -25.00 -9.75 -49.06
N PRO A 12 -25.86 -10.23 -48.13
CA PRO A 12 -26.90 -9.50 -47.39
C PRO A 12 -26.47 -8.94 -46.02
N ARG A 13 -25.17 -8.91 -45.70
CA ARG A 13 -24.70 -8.48 -44.36
C ARG A 13 -24.74 -6.97 -44.20
N ASP A 14 -25.16 -6.52 -43.02
CA ASP A 14 -25.22 -5.11 -42.64
C ASP A 14 -24.57 -4.86 -41.26
N HIS A 15 -24.46 -3.58 -40.89
CA HIS A 15 -23.93 -3.20 -39.58
C HIS A 15 -24.84 -3.59 -38.40
N LYS A 16 -26.12 -3.88 -38.63
CA LYS A 16 -27.07 -4.29 -37.57
C LYS A 16 -26.75 -5.70 -37.06
N GLY A 17 -26.14 -6.53 -37.92
CA GLY A 17 -25.54 -7.83 -37.57
C GLY A 17 -24.48 -7.78 -36.47
N GLY A 18 -23.91 -6.60 -36.18
CA GLY A 18 -22.85 -6.42 -35.19
C GLY A 18 -21.49 -6.92 -35.69
N HIS A 19 -20.57 -7.24 -34.77
CA HIS A 19 -19.23 -7.72 -35.10
C HIS A 19 -19.27 -9.02 -35.93
N LEU A 20 -18.31 -9.14 -36.85
CA LEU A 20 -18.16 -10.26 -37.78
C LEU A 20 -16.96 -11.12 -37.39
N PHE A 21 -17.08 -12.43 -37.54
CA PHE A 21 -16.01 -13.40 -37.32
C PHE A 21 -15.70 -14.12 -38.63
N GLU A 22 -14.44 -14.07 -39.05
CA GLU A 22 -13.96 -14.82 -40.23
C GLU A 22 -13.59 -16.23 -39.80
N ILE A 23 -14.16 -17.22 -40.49
CA ILE A 23 -13.98 -18.62 -40.12
C ILE A 23 -13.20 -19.31 -41.23
N THR A 24 -12.13 -19.97 -40.82
CA THR A 24 -11.33 -20.84 -41.68
C THR A 24 -11.37 -22.24 -41.10
N GLU A 25 -11.23 -23.27 -41.93
CA GLU A 25 -11.25 -24.68 -41.46
C GLU A 25 -10.17 -24.92 -40.39
N ALA A 26 -9.00 -24.29 -40.52
CA ALA A 26 -7.92 -24.35 -39.55
C ALA A 26 -8.26 -23.71 -38.18
N SER A 27 -9.28 -22.84 -38.11
CA SER A 27 -9.67 -22.19 -36.85
C SER A 27 -10.24 -23.18 -35.83
N VAL A 28 -10.82 -24.30 -36.28
CA VAL A 28 -11.40 -25.33 -35.40
C VAL A 28 -10.29 -26.05 -34.64
N ASP A 29 -9.23 -26.45 -35.34
CA ASP A 29 -8.06 -27.10 -34.74
C ASP A 29 -7.30 -26.16 -33.80
N TRP A 30 -7.31 -24.85 -34.09
CA TRP A 30 -6.65 -23.86 -33.24
C TRP A 30 -7.36 -23.65 -31.91
N ILE A 31 -8.67 -23.88 -31.82
CA ILE A 31 -9.42 -23.71 -30.57
C ILE A 31 -8.97 -24.69 -29.50
N GLU A 32 -8.69 -25.94 -29.87
CA GLU A 32 -8.10 -26.92 -28.97
C GLU A 32 -6.71 -26.49 -28.49
N GLN A 33 -5.94 -25.80 -29.34
CA GLN A 33 -4.61 -25.31 -28.96
C GLN A 33 -4.70 -24.07 -28.05
N TYR A 34 -5.69 -23.19 -28.27
CA TYR A 34 -5.88 -21.99 -27.45
C TYR A 34 -6.14 -22.28 -25.97
N GLN A 35 -6.71 -23.44 -25.63
CA GLN A 35 -6.98 -23.83 -24.24
C GLN A 35 -5.70 -23.94 -23.38
N HIS A 36 -4.53 -24.04 -24.00
CA HIS A 36 -3.24 -24.14 -23.33
C HIS A 36 -2.62 -22.78 -22.99
N PHE A 37 -3.16 -21.68 -23.50
CA PHE A 37 -2.65 -20.33 -23.22
C PHE A 37 -3.24 -19.77 -21.92
N LYS A 38 -2.38 -19.09 -21.14
CA LYS A 38 -2.79 -18.38 -19.93
C LYS A 38 -3.86 -17.31 -20.24
N GLY A 39 -4.90 -17.26 -19.41
CA GLY A 39 -6.01 -16.30 -19.56
C GLY A 39 -7.20 -16.81 -20.37
N VAL A 40 -7.07 -17.92 -21.10
CA VAL A 40 -8.20 -18.52 -21.84
C VAL A 40 -9.13 -19.24 -20.86
N THR A 41 -10.28 -18.62 -20.58
CA THR A 41 -11.30 -19.14 -19.68
C THR A 41 -12.32 -20.01 -20.41
N LYS A 42 -13.08 -20.83 -19.66
CA LYS A 42 -14.15 -21.67 -20.23
C LYS A 42 -15.20 -20.87 -21.00
N SER A 43 -15.49 -19.64 -20.57
CA SER A 43 -16.46 -18.76 -21.24
C SER A 43 -15.95 -18.22 -22.58
N ILE A 44 -14.65 -18.04 -22.73
CA ILE A 44 -14.01 -17.70 -24.01
C ILE A 44 -14.09 -18.90 -24.94
N LEU A 45 -13.70 -20.10 -24.46
CA LEU A 45 -13.81 -21.34 -25.26
C LEU A 45 -15.24 -21.61 -25.74
N GLU A 46 -16.24 -21.39 -24.90
CA GLU A 46 -17.65 -21.50 -25.28
C GLU A 46 -18.01 -20.54 -26.44
N LEU A 47 -17.51 -19.30 -26.41
CA LEU A 47 -17.71 -18.36 -27.51
C LEU A 47 -17.02 -18.83 -28.81
N LEU A 48 -15.77 -19.31 -28.73
CA LEU A 48 -15.04 -19.78 -29.92
C LEU A 48 -15.68 -21.03 -30.54
N ASN A 49 -16.15 -21.95 -29.70
CA ASN A 49 -16.88 -23.13 -30.14
C ASN A 49 -18.20 -22.76 -30.80
N LEU A 50 -18.93 -21.79 -30.24
CA LEU A 50 -20.19 -21.29 -30.81
C LEU A 50 -19.95 -20.64 -32.19
N ILE A 51 -18.90 -19.83 -32.31
CA ILE A 51 -18.49 -19.22 -33.58
C ILE A 51 -18.19 -20.31 -34.61
N SER A 52 -17.38 -21.30 -34.26
CA SER A 52 -16.98 -22.38 -35.16
C SER A 52 -18.16 -23.26 -35.58
N LEU A 53 -19.03 -23.63 -34.63
CA LEU A 53 -20.23 -24.42 -34.89
C LEU A 53 -21.16 -23.71 -35.88
N ARG A 54 -21.33 -22.38 -35.74
CA ARG A 54 -22.12 -21.59 -36.69
C ARG A 54 -21.39 -21.33 -38.00
N GLY A 55 -20.07 -21.34 -37.99
CA GLY A 55 -19.25 -21.25 -39.18
C GLY A 55 -19.48 -22.36 -40.18
N PHE A 56 -19.67 -23.60 -39.71
CA PHE A 56 -20.02 -24.72 -40.59
C PHE A 56 -21.35 -24.52 -41.34
N SER A 57 -22.25 -23.71 -40.79
CA SER A 57 -23.53 -23.36 -41.43
C SER A 57 -23.48 -22.07 -42.25
N SER A 58 -22.35 -21.37 -42.27
CA SER A 58 -22.20 -20.10 -42.98
C SER A 58 -21.95 -20.31 -44.47
N LYS A 59 -22.63 -19.52 -45.31
CA LYS A 59 -22.49 -19.57 -46.78
C LYS A 59 -21.40 -18.67 -47.33
N ASP A 60 -20.97 -17.68 -46.56
CA ASP A 60 -20.04 -16.63 -47.00
C ASP A 60 -18.76 -16.56 -46.14
N GLY A 61 -18.54 -17.56 -45.28
CA GLY A 61 -17.35 -17.68 -44.44
C GLY A 61 -17.32 -16.72 -43.24
N TYR A 62 -18.40 -15.97 -43.01
CA TYR A 62 -18.53 -15.06 -41.87
C TYR A 62 -19.61 -15.52 -40.89
N VAL A 63 -19.46 -15.17 -39.62
CA VAL A 63 -20.53 -15.30 -38.61
C VAL A 63 -20.73 -13.96 -37.93
N SER A 64 -21.99 -13.54 -37.79
CA SER A 64 -22.34 -12.29 -37.13
C SER A 64 -22.68 -12.47 -35.66
N THR A 65 -22.54 -11.40 -34.87
CA THR A 65 -22.93 -11.43 -33.45
C THR A 65 -24.42 -11.76 -33.28
N THR A 66 -25.28 -11.28 -34.18
CA THR A 66 -26.71 -11.61 -34.17
C THR A 66 -26.97 -13.10 -34.42
N GLU A 67 -26.22 -13.74 -35.31
CA GLU A 67 -26.34 -15.19 -35.53
C GLU A 67 -25.96 -16.00 -34.29
N LEU A 68 -24.97 -15.56 -33.51
CA LEU A 68 -24.58 -16.20 -32.24
C LEU A 68 -25.66 -16.06 -31.16
N ILE A 69 -26.37 -14.92 -31.12
CA ILE A 69 -27.49 -14.70 -30.20
C ILE A 69 -28.64 -15.63 -30.56
N ASN A 70 -29.00 -15.69 -31.84
CA ASN A 70 -30.03 -16.59 -32.35
C ASN A 70 -29.66 -18.06 -32.12
N ALA A 71 -28.37 -18.38 -32.20
CA ALA A 71 -27.87 -19.73 -31.98
C ALA A 71 -28.06 -20.27 -30.57
N THR A 72 -28.23 -19.37 -29.60
CA THR A 72 -28.33 -19.70 -28.16
C THR A 72 -29.73 -19.41 -27.62
N ASP A 73 -30.71 -19.22 -28.50
CA ASP A 73 -32.09 -18.81 -28.16
C ASP A 73 -32.14 -17.58 -27.24
N GLY A 74 -31.20 -16.63 -27.45
CA GLY A 74 -31.12 -15.40 -26.66
C GLY A 74 -30.53 -15.56 -25.25
N LYS A 75 -30.09 -16.77 -24.85
CA LYS A 75 -29.41 -16.97 -23.56
C LYS A 75 -28.10 -16.20 -23.46
N LEU A 76 -27.38 -16.07 -24.59
CA LEU A 76 -26.18 -15.27 -24.67
C LEU A 76 -26.51 -13.88 -25.21
N THR A 77 -26.45 -12.86 -24.35
CA THR A 77 -26.76 -11.48 -24.75
C THR A 77 -25.63 -10.85 -25.57
N ARG A 78 -25.96 -9.83 -26.37
CA ARG A 78 -24.97 -9.05 -27.14
C ARG A 78 -23.84 -8.50 -26.26
N ALA A 79 -24.19 -8.03 -25.06
CA ALA A 79 -23.22 -7.52 -24.09
C ALA A 79 -22.27 -8.62 -23.58
N ALA A 80 -22.79 -9.82 -23.29
CA ALA A 80 -21.98 -10.96 -22.86
C ALA A 80 -20.99 -11.41 -23.96
N ILE A 81 -21.44 -11.45 -25.22
CA ILE A 81 -20.57 -11.74 -26.37
C ILE A 81 -19.47 -10.69 -26.47
N GLN A 82 -19.82 -9.40 -26.38
CA GLN A 82 -18.85 -8.32 -26.50
C GLN A 82 -17.83 -8.31 -25.36
N GLN A 83 -18.24 -8.63 -24.13
CA GLN A 83 -17.32 -8.77 -22.99
C GLN A 83 -16.32 -9.91 -23.20
N ARG A 84 -16.80 -11.09 -23.61
CA ARG A 84 -15.97 -12.26 -23.92
C ARG A 84 -15.03 -11.99 -25.10
N LEU A 85 -15.52 -11.29 -26.12
CA LEU A 85 -14.74 -10.86 -27.28
C LEU A 85 -13.61 -9.89 -26.89
N ARG A 86 -13.88 -8.90 -26.03
CA ARG A 86 -12.82 -7.99 -25.53
C ARG A 86 -11.75 -8.76 -24.77
N ALA A 87 -12.14 -9.73 -23.95
CA ALA A 87 -11.19 -10.59 -23.24
C ALA A 87 -10.35 -11.44 -24.21
N ALA A 88 -10.97 -12.07 -25.21
CA ALA A 88 -10.29 -12.85 -26.23
C ALA A 88 -9.30 -12.02 -27.08
N VAL A 89 -9.67 -10.78 -27.41
CA VAL A 89 -8.80 -9.83 -28.11
C VAL A 89 -7.65 -9.38 -27.21
N GLY A 90 -7.90 -9.13 -25.92
CA GLY A 90 -6.85 -8.79 -24.95
C GLY A 90 -5.80 -9.88 -24.77
N ILE A 91 -6.19 -11.16 -24.92
CA ILE A 91 -5.27 -12.31 -24.92
C ILE A 91 -4.50 -12.42 -26.26
N GLY A 92 -4.99 -11.77 -27.32
CA GLY A 92 -4.41 -11.83 -28.67
C GLY A 92 -4.97 -12.94 -29.56
N LEU A 93 -6.13 -13.53 -29.23
CA LEU A 93 -6.72 -14.62 -30.03
C LEU A 93 -7.27 -14.16 -31.39
N PHE A 94 -7.58 -12.86 -31.52
CA PHE A 94 -8.15 -12.27 -32.71
C PHE A 94 -7.37 -11.04 -33.20
N THR A 95 -7.19 -10.94 -34.51
CA THR A 95 -6.83 -9.68 -35.18
C THR A 95 -8.10 -8.91 -35.52
N GLN A 96 -8.17 -7.63 -35.14
CA GLN A 96 -9.32 -6.77 -35.45
C GLN A 96 -9.06 -5.96 -36.73
N LEU A 97 -9.94 -6.10 -37.72
CA LEU A 97 -9.86 -5.40 -39.01
C LEU A 97 -11.07 -4.48 -39.21
N PRO A 98 -10.88 -3.22 -39.64
CA PRO A 98 -12.00 -2.34 -39.95
C PRO A 98 -12.68 -2.76 -41.26
N VAL A 99 -14.02 -2.73 -41.28
CA VAL A 99 -14.84 -3.12 -42.44
C VAL A 99 -15.55 -1.93 -43.10
N LYS A 100 -15.93 -2.11 -44.36
CA LYS A 100 -16.87 -1.28 -45.10
C LYS A 100 -17.93 -2.21 -45.71
N PHE A 101 -19.20 -1.87 -45.60
CA PHE A 101 -20.27 -2.65 -46.25
C PHE A 101 -20.52 -2.13 -47.67
N GLU A 102 -21.03 -3.01 -48.52
CA GLU A 102 -21.46 -2.69 -49.89
C GLU A 102 -22.58 -1.64 -49.90
N GLU A 103 -23.49 -1.70 -48.91
CA GLU A 103 -24.57 -0.74 -48.72
C GLU A 103 -24.64 -0.29 -47.24
N GLY A 104 -24.80 1.02 -47.01
CA GLY A 104 -24.96 1.60 -45.68
C GLY A 104 -23.66 1.93 -44.92
N LEU A 105 -23.81 2.45 -43.69
CA LEU A 105 -22.70 2.84 -42.82
C LEU A 105 -22.11 1.62 -42.09
N ALA A 106 -20.78 1.60 -41.90
CA ALA A 106 -20.11 0.52 -41.18
C ALA A 106 -20.22 0.59 -39.65
N GLY A 107 -20.54 1.76 -39.09
CA GLY A 107 -20.64 1.97 -37.64
C GLY A 107 -19.33 1.60 -36.91
N LYS A 108 -19.46 0.92 -35.76
CA LYS A 108 -18.35 0.38 -34.95
C LYS A 108 -18.07 -1.10 -35.23
N THR A 109 -18.60 -1.63 -36.32
CA THR A 109 -18.46 -3.04 -36.67
C THR A 109 -17.02 -3.33 -37.09
N MET A 110 -16.48 -4.42 -36.55
CA MET A 110 -15.13 -4.90 -36.86
C MET A 110 -15.21 -6.36 -37.30
N LEU A 111 -14.26 -6.76 -38.15
CA LEU A 111 -14.02 -8.15 -38.52
C LEU A 111 -12.94 -8.73 -37.61
N HIS A 112 -13.20 -9.90 -37.05
CA HIS A 112 -12.30 -10.63 -36.16
C HIS A 112 -11.79 -11.89 -36.86
N ARG A 113 -10.46 -11.96 -37.05
CA ARG A 113 -9.78 -13.11 -37.65
C ARG A 113 -8.95 -13.85 -36.60
N PHE A 114 -9.09 -15.17 -36.54
CA PHE A 114 -8.30 -16.02 -35.64
C PHE A 114 -6.80 -15.93 -35.95
N ILE A 115 -5.96 -15.88 -34.92
CA ILE A 115 -4.49 -15.82 -35.06
C ILE A 115 -3.89 -17.20 -34.85
N ASN A 116 -3.03 -17.67 -35.76
CA ASN A 116 -2.39 -18.98 -35.62
C ASN A 116 -1.69 -19.13 -34.23
N PRO A 117 -1.99 -20.19 -33.45
CA PRO A 117 -1.38 -20.45 -32.14
C PRO A 117 0.16 -20.41 -32.16
N ASN A 118 0.80 -20.89 -33.23
CA ASN A 118 2.26 -20.86 -33.35
C ASN A 118 2.81 -19.43 -33.39
N GLN A 119 2.07 -18.50 -34.01
CA GLN A 119 2.42 -17.09 -34.03
C GLN A 119 2.23 -16.46 -32.64
N LEU A 120 1.18 -16.87 -31.91
CA LEU A 120 0.95 -16.45 -30.53
C LEU A 120 2.08 -16.88 -29.59
N VAL A 121 2.59 -18.11 -29.70
CA VAL A 121 3.74 -18.59 -28.90
C VAL A 121 4.99 -17.73 -29.16
N SER A 122 5.23 -17.32 -30.42
CA SER A 122 6.39 -16.50 -30.77
C SER A 122 6.31 -15.07 -30.21
N VAL A 123 5.10 -14.51 -30.06
CA VAL A 123 4.86 -13.15 -29.57
C VAL A 123 4.75 -13.10 -28.04
N LEU A 124 4.17 -14.13 -27.41
CA LEU A 124 3.92 -14.18 -25.96
C LEU A 124 5.03 -14.90 -25.16
N GLY A 125 5.96 -15.58 -25.84
CA GLY A 125 7.03 -16.37 -25.21
C GLY A 125 6.53 -17.68 -24.56
N ALA A 126 7.42 -18.67 -24.43
CA ALA A 126 7.10 -20.02 -23.93
C ALA A 126 6.56 -20.06 -22.47
N THR A 127 6.69 -18.97 -21.71
CA THR A 127 6.17 -18.81 -20.34
C THR A 127 4.66 -18.58 -20.27
N SER A 128 4.00 -18.35 -21.41
CA SER A 128 2.55 -18.12 -21.52
C SER A 128 1.71 -19.40 -21.61
N LEU A 129 2.35 -20.58 -21.76
CA LEU A 129 1.67 -21.87 -21.80
C LEU A 129 1.44 -22.43 -20.39
N ILE A 130 0.24 -22.96 -20.14
CA ILE A 130 -0.09 -23.67 -18.92
C ILE A 130 0.38 -25.11 -19.05
N THR A 131 1.54 -25.44 -18.47
CA THR A 131 2.02 -26.83 -18.40
C THR A 131 1.15 -27.64 -17.44
N GLU A 132 0.95 -28.94 -17.74
CA GLU A 132 0.19 -29.85 -16.87
C GLU A 132 0.75 -29.93 -15.44
N SER A 133 2.06 -29.73 -15.28
CA SER A 133 2.72 -29.66 -13.98
C SER A 133 2.20 -28.52 -13.10
N VAL A 134 1.89 -27.35 -13.67
CA VAL A 134 1.33 -26.21 -12.94
C VAL A 134 -0.11 -26.51 -12.51
N LYS A 135 -0.94 -27.06 -13.41
CA LYS A 135 -2.32 -27.50 -13.11
C LYS A 135 -2.36 -28.58 -12.02
N GLN A 136 -1.44 -29.53 -12.04
CA GLN A 136 -1.34 -30.58 -11.01
C GLN A 136 -0.86 -30.01 -9.67
N SER A 137 0.13 -29.09 -9.68
CA SER A 137 0.59 -28.43 -8.45
C SER A 137 -0.51 -27.58 -7.80
N GLU A 138 -1.31 -26.85 -8.58
CA GLU A 138 -2.42 -26.05 -8.07
C GLU A 138 -3.57 -26.91 -7.56
N LYS A 139 -3.88 -28.02 -8.25
CA LYS A 139 -4.84 -29.02 -7.76
C LYS A 139 -4.36 -29.67 -6.46
N GLN A 140 -3.08 -30.03 -6.34
CA GLN A 140 -2.52 -30.58 -5.10
C GLN A 140 -2.48 -29.54 -3.97
N LYS A 141 -2.17 -28.28 -4.25
CA LYS A 141 -2.23 -27.19 -3.26
C LYS A 141 -3.65 -26.96 -2.77
N LYS A 142 -4.63 -26.93 -3.70
CA LYS A 142 -6.06 -26.83 -3.34
C LYS A 142 -6.55 -28.04 -2.57
N SER A 143 -6.17 -29.28 -2.95
CA SER A 143 -6.60 -30.48 -2.23
C SER A 143 -5.96 -30.60 -0.85
N LYS A 144 -4.68 -30.23 -0.71
CA LYS A 144 -4.00 -30.16 0.60
C LYS A 144 -4.62 -29.08 1.48
N ALA A 145 -4.89 -27.90 0.95
CA ALA A 145 -5.58 -26.84 1.70
C ALA A 145 -6.97 -27.29 2.14
N LEU A 146 -7.77 -27.91 1.25
CA LEU A 146 -9.12 -28.40 1.56
C LEU A 146 -9.10 -29.51 2.62
N ALA A 147 -8.14 -30.45 2.51
CA ALA A 147 -7.95 -31.51 3.48
C ALA A 147 -7.51 -30.95 4.84
N GLN A 148 -6.60 -29.97 4.86
CA GLN A 148 -6.18 -29.28 6.07
C GLN A 148 -7.35 -28.53 6.70
N THR A 149 -8.19 -27.86 5.91
CA THR A 149 -9.41 -27.19 6.40
C THR A 149 -10.41 -28.19 6.99
N GLN A 150 -10.60 -29.36 6.36
CA GLN A 150 -11.49 -30.41 6.88
C GLN A 150 -10.96 -31.03 8.18
N VAL A 151 -9.66 -31.29 8.26
CA VAL A 151 -9.00 -31.80 9.47
C VAL A 151 -9.07 -30.77 10.60
N ASN A 152 -8.79 -29.50 10.31
CA ASN A 152 -8.91 -28.41 11.28
C ASN A 152 -10.35 -28.23 11.75
N LYS A 153 -11.36 -28.35 10.87
CA LYS A 153 -12.79 -28.31 11.26
C LYS A 153 -13.17 -29.48 12.18
N ARG A 154 -12.65 -30.69 11.93
CA ARG A 154 -12.88 -31.85 12.80
C ARG A 154 -12.23 -31.66 14.18
N LEU A 155 -10.97 -31.23 14.21
CA LEU A 155 -10.24 -30.91 15.45
C LEU A 155 -10.94 -29.81 16.27
N LEU A 156 -11.41 -28.74 15.61
CA LEU A 156 -12.14 -27.66 16.27
C LEU A 156 -13.45 -28.18 16.90
N ASN A 157 -14.23 -28.97 16.15
CA ASN A 157 -15.46 -29.55 16.66
C ASN A 157 -15.22 -30.58 17.79
N GLU A 158 -14.14 -31.38 17.72
CA GLU A 158 -13.74 -32.33 18.77
C GLU A 158 -13.38 -31.64 20.10
N HIS A 159 -12.84 -30.41 20.03
CA HIS A 159 -12.54 -29.59 21.20
C HIS A 159 -13.68 -28.61 21.59
N GLY A 160 -14.86 -28.74 20.98
CA GLY A 160 -16.03 -27.88 21.28
C GLY A 160 -15.89 -26.43 20.79
N LEU A 161 -14.97 -26.16 19.86
CA LEU A 161 -14.71 -24.84 19.29
C LEU A 161 -15.44 -24.69 17.95
N TYR A 162 -16.14 -23.56 17.77
CA TYR A 162 -16.81 -23.26 16.51
C TYR A 162 -15.81 -22.98 15.39
N THR A 163 -16.19 -23.31 14.15
CA THR A 163 -15.39 -22.95 12.97
C THR A 163 -15.30 -21.42 12.88
N PRO A 164 -14.10 -20.82 12.82
CA PRO A 164 -13.97 -19.37 12.69
C PRO A 164 -14.64 -18.90 11.39
N PRO A 165 -15.34 -17.76 11.41
CA PRO A 165 -16.05 -17.24 10.25
C PRO A 165 -15.08 -16.97 9.10
N ALA A 166 -15.49 -17.29 7.87
CA ALA A 166 -14.74 -16.94 6.68
C ALA A 166 -14.84 -15.42 6.45
N MET A 167 -13.72 -14.71 6.57
CA MET A 167 -13.61 -13.32 6.15
C MET A 167 -13.75 -13.25 4.63
N ARG A 168 -14.58 -12.34 4.12
CA ARG A 168 -14.52 -11.95 2.70
C ARG A 168 -13.20 -11.21 2.43
N ASP A 169 -12.67 -11.26 1.22
CA ASP A 169 -11.42 -10.59 0.86
C ASP A 169 -11.44 -9.10 1.28
N GLU A 170 -10.34 -8.60 1.84
CA GLU A 170 -10.20 -7.23 2.38
C GLU A 170 -10.53 -6.14 1.33
N ALA A 171 -10.29 -6.44 0.05
CA ALA A 171 -10.60 -5.55 -1.07
C ALA A 171 -12.10 -5.21 -1.21
N ASP A 172 -13.00 -6.06 -0.73
CA ASP A 172 -14.45 -5.82 -0.71
C ASP A 172 -14.92 -5.10 0.58
N GLN A 173 -14.02 -4.83 1.53
CA GLN A 173 -14.39 -4.37 2.88
C GLN A 173 -14.18 -2.88 3.12
N PHE A 174 -13.37 -2.18 2.31
CA PHE A 174 -13.08 -0.75 2.49
C PHE A 174 -14.34 0.11 2.24
N ILE A 175 -14.81 0.81 3.28
CA ILE A 175 -16.12 1.49 3.28
C ILE A 175 -16.07 2.86 2.61
N VAL A 176 -14.92 3.54 2.64
CA VAL A 176 -14.80 4.90 2.09
C VAL A 176 -14.57 4.83 0.59
N SER A 177 -15.63 4.50 -0.14
CA SER A 177 -15.66 4.69 -1.60
C SER A 177 -15.23 6.11 -1.94
N PRO A 178 -14.45 6.34 -3.01
CA PRO A 178 -14.02 7.66 -3.43
C PRO A 178 -15.19 8.64 -3.63
N THR A 179 -16.36 8.12 -4.01
CA THR A 179 -17.60 8.91 -4.16
C THR A 179 -18.18 9.44 -2.85
N ASN A 180 -17.84 8.80 -1.72
CA ASN A 180 -18.35 9.15 -0.40
C ASN A 180 -17.33 10.00 0.40
N TRP A 181 -16.15 10.27 -0.16
CA TRP A 181 -15.06 10.99 0.50
C TRP A 181 -15.50 12.36 1.04
N ALA A 182 -16.03 13.22 0.17
CA ALA A 182 -16.50 14.56 0.53
C ALA A 182 -17.70 14.54 1.52
N GLY A 183 -18.40 13.41 1.62
CA GLY A 183 -19.53 13.24 2.51
C GLY A 183 -19.16 12.73 3.91
N ILE A 184 -18.11 11.90 4.01
CA ILE A 184 -17.73 11.20 5.24
C ILE A 184 -16.49 11.84 5.87
N ILE A 185 -15.40 11.93 5.12
CA ILE A 185 -14.10 12.38 5.65
C ILE A 185 -14.17 13.85 5.99
N ASP A 186 -14.66 14.71 5.09
CA ASP A 186 -14.72 16.17 5.30
C ASP A 186 -15.52 16.55 6.56
N GLN A 187 -16.54 15.76 6.92
CA GLN A 187 -17.33 15.98 8.15
C GLN A 187 -16.63 15.47 9.42
N ALA A 188 -15.72 14.50 9.28
CA ALA A 188 -14.96 13.91 10.37
C ALA A 188 -13.77 14.79 10.81
N LEU A 189 -13.38 15.78 10.00
CA LEU A 189 -12.24 16.65 10.26
C LEU A 189 -12.56 17.80 11.22
N ALA A 190 -11.53 18.25 11.94
CA ALA A 190 -11.64 19.44 12.77
C ALA A 190 -11.80 20.72 11.91
N PRO A 191 -12.49 21.74 12.43
CA PRO A 191 -12.54 23.05 11.79
C PRO A 191 -11.15 23.68 11.61
N PRO A 192 -10.99 24.65 10.68
CA PRO A 192 -9.72 25.32 10.46
C PRO A 192 -9.11 25.86 11.76
N ARG A 193 -7.79 25.75 11.89
CA ARG A 193 -7.01 26.28 13.06
C ARG A 193 -7.46 25.75 14.43
N THR A 194 -8.12 24.60 14.47
CA THR A 194 -8.57 23.98 15.73
C THR A 194 -7.59 22.90 16.18
N ARG A 195 -7.27 22.86 17.47
CA ARG A 195 -6.45 21.81 18.10
C ARG A 195 -7.35 20.95 18.98
N LYS A 196 -7.65 19.74 18.53
CA LYS A 196 -8.48 18.75 19.23
C LYS A 196 -7.87 17.37 19.03
N SER A 197 -7.99 16.50 20.01
CA SER A 197 -7.53 15.10 19.91
C SER A 197 -8.68 14.13 19.61
N TYR A 198 -9.93 14.60 19.70
CA TYR A 198 -11.12 13.79 19.46
C TYR A 198 -12.26 14.60 18.82
N GLN A 199 -12.94 14.01 17.84
CA GLN A 199 -14.18 14.50 17.27
C GLN A 199 -15.11 13.32 16.94
N LYS A 200 -16.42 13.55 17.07
CA LYS A 200 -17.45 12.60 16.69
C LYS A 200 -18.44 13.26 15.75
N SER A 201 -18.85 12.58 14.69
CA SER A 201 -19.79 13.12 13.71
C SER A 201 -20.77 12.04 13.23
N MET A 202 -22.02 12.44 13.06
CA MET A 202 -23.07 11.58 12.49
C MET A 202 -23.01 11.68 10.97
N VAL A 203 -22.82 10.55 10.30
CA VAL A 203 -22.77 10.46 8.83
C VAL A 203 -23.83 9.49 8.32
N SER A 204 -24.17 9.59 7.04
CA SER A 204 -25.07 8.65 6.37
C SER A 204 -24.36 8.07 5.17
N ILE A 205 -24.24 6.74 5.11
CA ILE A 205 -23.50 6.01 4.10
C ILE A 205 -24.47 5.02 3.45
N SER A 206 -24.73 5.18 2.16
CA SER A 206 -25.64 4.29 1.42
C SER A 206 -27.04 4.15 2.05
N GLY A 207 -27.52 5.21 2.72
CA GLY A 207 -28.81 5.23 3.43
C GLY A 207 -28.76 4.70 4.88
N THR A 208 -27.62 4.17 5.32
CA THR A 208 -27.39 3.72 6.69
C THR A 208 -26.84 4.84 7.55
N ARG A 209 -27.41 5.02 8.74
CA ARG A 209 -26.85 5.93 9.76
C ARG A 209 -25.57 5.32 10.33
N ALA A 210 -24.50 6.09 10.34
CA ALA A 210 -23.22 5.71 10.93
C ALA A 210 -22.65 6.85 11.78
N VAL A 211 -21.76 6.50 12.70
CA VAL A 211 -20.97 7.44 13.49
C VAL A 211 -19.53 7.32 13.04
N ILE A 212 -18.89 8.43 12.74
CA ILE A 212 -17.45 8.48 12.56
C ILE A 212 -16.80 9.17 13.76
N GLU A 213 -15.82 8.50 14.34
CA GLU A 213 -14.96 9.01 15.39
C GLU A 213 -13.57 9.27 14.82
N THR A 214 -13.03 10.44 15.10
CA THR A 214 -11.70 10.87 14.69
C THR A 214 -10.87 11.04 15.94
N ARG A 215 -9.76 10.31 16.05
CA ARG A 215 -8.90 10.26 17.24
C ARG A 215 -7.45 10.53 16.83
N SER A 216 -6.67 11.16 17.69
CA SER A 216 -5.23 11.31 17.52
C SER A 216 -4.56 11.34 18.88
N SER A 217 -3.35 10.80 18.98
CA SER A 217 -2.50 10.98 20.17
C SER A 217 -2.07 12.43 20.35
N LYS A 218 -2.04 13.21 19.25
CA LYS A 218 -1.72 14.63 19.22
C LYS A 218 -2.98 15.43 18.87
N ASN A 219 -2.98 16.07 17.70
CA ASN A 219 -4.11 16.78 17.14
C ASN A 219 -4.66 16.00 15.94
N ILE A 220 -5.98 15.95 15.80
CA ILE A 220 -6.65 15.38 14.63
C ILE A 220 -6.49 16.29 13.43
N MET A 221 -6.58 15.69 12.24
CA MET A 221 -6.62 16.41 10.98
C MET A 221 -7.69 17.50 10.95
N THR A 222 -7.31 18.64 10.39
CA THR A 222 -8.22 19.76 10.09
C THR A 222 -8.58 19.77 8.60
N VAL A 223 -9.63 20.51 8.24
CA VAL A 223 -9.99 20.69 6.81
C VAL A 223 -8.89 21.32 5.95
N ASP A 224 -7.97 22.09 6.55
CA ASP A 224 -6.84 22.70 5.83
C ASP A 224 -5.78 21.66 5.45
N ASP A 225 -5.72 20.53 6.18
CA ASP A 225 -4.79 19.44 5.95
C ASP A 225 -5.20 18.57 4.76
N LEU A 226 -6.46 18.63 4.30
CA LEU A 226 -6.93 17.89 3.13
C LEU A 226 -6.10 18.21 1.88
N MET A 227 -5.81 19.48 1.64
CA MET A 227 -5.02 19.85 0.47
C MET A 227 -3.59 19.30 0.55
N THR A 228 -3.02 19.18 1.76
CA THR A 228 -1.72 18.53 1.96
C THR A 228 -1.85 17.03 1.69
N LEU A 229 -2.89 16.37 2.21
CA LEU A 229 -3.16 14.95 1.94
C LEU A 229 -3.30 14.66 0.44
N PHE A 230 -4.07 15.47 -0.30
CA PHE A 230 -4.20 15.34 -1.75
C PHE A 230 -2.91 15.67 -2.51
N ALA A 231 -2.07 16.55 -1.97
CA ALA A 231 -0.72 16.75 -2.51
C ALA A 231 0.13 15.47 -2.35
N LEU A 232 0.04 14.79 -1.21
CA LEU A 232 0.72 13.50 -1.00
C LEU A 232 0.19 12.41 -1.95
N PHE A 233 -1.12 12.36 -2.19
CA PHE A 233 -1.71 11.44 -3.19
C PHE A 233 -1.15 11.70 -4.59
N THR A 234 -1.16 12.98 -5.00
CA THR A 234 -0.67 13.39 -6.33
C THR A 234 0.80 13.04 -6.51
N LEU A 235 1.64 13.33 -5.52
CA LEU A 235 3.07 13.00 -5.59
C LEU A 235 3.33 11.49 -5.55
N THR A 236 2.51 10.73 -4.81
CA THR A 236 2.59 9.26 -4.79
C THR A 236 2.33 8.66 -6.15
N VAL A 237 1.25 9.05 -6.80
CA VAL A 237 0.93 8.54 -8.14
C VAL A 237 1.98 8.99 -9.16
N GLN A 238 2.41 10.25 -9.11
CA GLN A 238 3.48 10.75 -10.00
C GLN A 238 4.80 9.99 -9.84
N TYR A 239 5.17 9.65 -8.61
CA TYR A 239 6.38 8.88 -8.34
C TYR A 239 6.30 7.48 -8.96
N HIS A 240 5.20 6.74 -8.71
CA HIS A 240 5.06 5.39 -9.24
C HIS A 240 4.82 5.34 -10.75
N ASP A 241 4.18 6.37 -11.32
CA ASP A 241 4.04 6.53 -12.77
C ASP A 241 5.41 6.75 -13.45
N HIS A 242 6.29 7.54 -12.84
CA HIS A 242 7.63 7.80 -13.40
C HIS A 242 8.47 6.51 -13.48
N HIS A 243 8.32 5.62 -12.50
CA HIS A 243 9.08 4.36 -12.41
C HIS A 243 8.34 3.18 -13.05
N HIS A 244 7.23 3.42 -13.76
CA HIS A 244 6.39 2.34 -14.29
C HIS A 244 7.13 1.43 -15.29
N GLU A 245 7.94 2.00 -16.17
CA GLU A 245 8.73 1.24 -17.15
C GLU A 245 9.75 0.31 -16.46
N GLU A 246 10.35 0.77 -15.36
CA GLU A 246 11.30 -0.01 -14.57
C GLU A 246 10.63 -1.18 -13.85
N TYR A 247 9.46 -0.95 -13.24
CA TYR A 247 8.68 -2.03 -12.61
C TYR A 247 8.26 -3.10 -13.63
N GLN A 248 7.93 -2.71 -14.87
CA GLN A 248 7.60 -3.64 -15.94
C GLN A 248 8.80 -4.47 -16.40
N LEU A 249 9.98 -3.85 -16.55
CA LEU A 249 11.21 -4.55 -16.93
C LEU A 249 11.64 -5.59 -15.90
N ASP A 250 11.48 -5.27 -14.61
CA ASP A 250 11.86 -6.13 -13.49
C ASP A 250 10.78 -7.15 -13.08
N ALA A 251 9.60 -7.12 -13.71
CA ALA A 251 8.42 -7.90 -13.32
C ALA A 251 8.06 -7.77 -11.82
N LYS A 252 8.35 -6.61 -11.22
CA LYS A 252 8.09 -6.33 -9.80
C LYS A 252 6.70 -5.72 -9.63
N HIS A 253 6.03 -6.10 -8.54
CA HIS A 253 4.85 -5.38 -8.08
C HIS A 253 5.22 -3.95 -7.69
N VAL A 254 4.33 -2.98 -7.95
CA VAL A 254 4.57 -1.58 -7.56
C VAL A 254 4.72 -1.53 -6.02
N PRO A 255 5.87 -1.08 -5.51
CA PRO A 255 6.14 -1.14 -4.07
C PRO A 255 5.39 -0.04 -3.32
N ASN A 256 4.71 -0.37 -2.21
CA ASN A 256 4.08 0.61 -1.33
C ASN A 256 5.11 1.33 -0.42
N LYS A 257 6.08 1.98 -1.06
CA LYS A 257 7.08 2.87 -0.44
C LYS A 257 7.27 4.05 -1.37
N THR A 258 6.93 5.24 -0.90
CA THR A 258 6.97 6.46 -1.72
C THR A 258 7.86 7.52 -1.06
N PRO A 259 9.07 7.77 -1.58
CA PRO A 259 9.91 8.86 -1.12
C PRO A 259 9.43 10.21 -1.67
N LEU A 260 9.22 11.18 -0.78
CA LEU A 260 8.71 12.52 -1.06
C LEU A 260 9.55 13.58 -0.34
N TYR A 261 10.04 14.57 -1.08
CA TYR A 261 10.72 15.72 -0.51
C TYR A 261 9.72 16.80 -0.07
N ILE A 262 10.02 17.46 1.05
CA ILE A 262 9.18 18.55 1.56
C ILE A 262 9.09 19.73 0.58
N THR A 263 10.14 19.97 -0.19
CA THR A 263 10.20 21.00 -1.23
C THR A 263 9.17 20.77 -2.33
N ASP A 264 8.95 19.51 -2.71
CA ASP A 264 7.97 19.14 -3.74
C ASP A 264 6.55 19.35 -3.23
N ILE A 265 6.30 19.01 -1.96
CA ILE A 265 5.02 19.25 -1.30
C ILE A 265 4.74 20.77 -1.23
N LEU A 266 5.73 21.59 -0.86
CA LEU A 266 5.62 23.05 -0.84
C LEU A 266 5.34 23.64 -2.22
N ALA A 267 6.06 23.19 -3.25
CA ALA A 267 5.88 23.64 -4.62
C ALA A 267 4.48 23.30 -5.15
N LEU A 268 3.99 22.08 -4.86
CA LEU A 268 2.65 21.65 -5.24
C LEU A 268 1.57 22.43 -4.49
N ARG A 269 1.77 22.72 -3.21
CA ARG A 269 0.88 23.58 -2.40
C ARG A 269 0.99 25.07 -2.70
N GLY A 270 1.92 25.48 -3.56
CA GLY A 270 2.14 26.89 -3.92
C GLY A 270 2.63 27.75 -2.76
N LYS A 271 3.30 27.15 -1.78
CA LYS A 271 3.88 27.85 -0.62
C LYS A 271 5.32 28.22 -0.93
N LYS A 272 5.72 29.44 -0.57
CA LYS A 272 7.13 29.85 -0.67
C LYS A 272 7.97 29.04 0.30
N ASP A 273 9.11 28.54 -0.17
CA ASP A 273 10.03 27.80 0.66
C ASP A 273 10.61 28.71 1.75
N SER A 274 10.22 28.43 3.00
CA SER A 274 10.62 29.19 4.18
C SER A 274 10.50 28.30 5.41
N GLY A 275 11.25 28.58 6.47
CA GLY A 275 11.20 27.83 7.74
C GLY A 275 9.77 27.61 8.25
N PRO A 276 8.97 28.69 8.44
CA PRO A 276 7.58 28.56 8.89
C PRO A 276 6.68 27.78 7.93
N ALA A 277 6.90 27.86 6.61
CA ALA A 277 6.12 27.10 5.65
C ALA A 277 6.47 25.60 5.71
N ARG A 278 7.75 25.26 5.84
CA ARG A 278 8.21 23.87 6.08
C ARG A 278 7.59 23.32 7.36
N ASP A 279 7.65 24.08 8.46
CA ASP A 279 7.07 23.67 9.74
C ASP A 279 5.54 23.50 9.65
N SER A 280 4.85 24.39 8.93
CA SER A 280 3.40 24.24 8.69
C SER A 280 3.04 22.97 7.90
N ILE A 281 3.87 22.56 6.93
CA ILE A 281 3.67 21.31 6.18
C ILE A 281 4.02 20.10 7.06
N ARG A 282 5.09 20.17 7.85
CA ARG A 282 5.47 19.11 8.81
C ARG A 282 4.34 18.85 9.80
N ASP A 283 3.79 19.91 10.40
CA ASP A 283 2.65 19.83 11.31
C ASP A 283 1.39 19.24 10.64
N SER A 284 1.19 19.53 9.35
CA SER A 284 0.08 18.99 8.57
C SER A 284 0.24 17.49 8.32
N ILE A 285 1.45 17.05 7.93
CA ILE A 285 1.77 15.63 7.73
C ILE A 285 1.70 14.86 9.05
N ASP A 286 2.19 15.45 10.16
CA ASP A 286 2.11 14.86 11.49
C ASP A 286 0.65 14.64 11.91
N ARG A 287 -0.24 15.63 11.69
CA ARG A 287 -1.68 15.44 11.93
C ARG A 287 -2.28 14.34 11.04
N ILE A 288 -1.88 14.25 9.77
CA ILE A 288 -2.35 13.19 8.85
C ILE A 288 -1.90 11.80 9.32
N GLU A 289 -0.65 11.67 9.76
CA GLU A 289 -0.08 10.40 10.22
C GLU A 289 -0.73 9.87 11.49
N PHE A 290 -0.95 10.75 12.48
CA PHE A 290 -1.46 10.36 13.79
C PHE A 290 -2.99 10.31 13.91
N THR A 291 -3.72 10.64 12.84
CA THR A 291 -5.20 10.63 12.87
C THR A 291 -5.79 9.27 12.50
N ASP A 292 -6.58 8.73 13.42
CA ASP A 292 -7.35 7.50 13.28
C ASP A 292 -8.80 7.83 13.00
N PHE A 293 -9.36 7.20 11.97
CA PHE A 293 -10.79 7.24 11.68
C PHE A 293 -11.41 5.90 12.08
N GLN A 294 -12.51 5.96 12.83
CA GLN A 294 -13.28 4.79 13.21
C GLN A 294 -14.75 5.00 12.85
N LEU A 295 -15.25 4.17 11.96
CA LEU A 295 -16.60 4.24 11.41
C LEU A 295 -17.44 3.12 12.00
N HIS A 296 -18.52 3.48 12.68
CA HIS A 296 -19.46 2.58 13.32
C HIS A 296 -20.79 2.60 12.58
N GLU A 297 -21.20 1.47 11.98
CA GLU A 297 -22.52 1.33 11.39
C GLU A 297 -23.56 1.12 12.48
N LEU A 298 -24.58 1.98 12.54
CA LEU A 298 -25.62 1.90 13.59
C LEU A 298 -26.78 0.97 13.23
N THR A 299 -26.92 0.59 11.95
CA THR A 299 -27.94 -0.37 11.54
C THR A 299 -27.26 -1.71 11.32
N GLY A 300 -27.41 -2.64 12.26
CA GLY A 300 -26.78 -3.96 12.24
C GLY A 300 -27.28 -4.83 11.08
N ARG A 301 -26.62 -4.71 9.92
CA ARG A 301 -26.89 -5.51 8.71
C ARG A 301 -25.62 -6.26 8.26
N TRP A 302 -24.81 -6.71 9.22
CA TRP A 302 -23.65 -7.51 8.88
C TRP A 302 -24.10 -8.93 8.46
N LEU A 303 -23.75 -9.32 7.24
CA LEU A 303 -24.17 -10.60 6.65
C LEU A 303 -23.14 -11.69 7.00
N SER A 304 -23.06 -12.08 8.27
CA SER A 304 -22.34 -13.29 8.70
C SER A 304 -23.34 -14.37 9.09
N GLU A 305 -23.12 -15.61 8.66
CA GLU A 305 -23.98 -16.77 9.02
C GLU A 305 -24.11 -16.95 10.54
N ASN A 306 -23.07 -16.55 11.30
CA ASN A 306 -23.03 -16.66 12.76
C ASN A 306 -23.52 -15.39 13.49
N MET A 307 -23.64 -14.25 12.80
CA MET A 307 -24.12 -12.98 13.38
C MET A 307 -24.98 -12.23 12.35
N PRO A 308 -26.26 -12.63 12.19
CA PRO A 308 -27.16 -12.02 11.21
C PRO A 308 -27.52 -10.55 11.51
N GLU A 309 -27.40 -10.12 12.78
CA GLU A 309 -27.60 -8.72 13.21
C GLU A 309 -26.29 -8.10 13.75
N GLY A 310 -25.15 -8.40 13.12
CA GLY A 310 -23.87 -7.83 13.55
C GLY A 310 -23.75 -6.33 13.24
N PHE A 311 -23.06 -5.61 14.12
CA PHE A 311 -22.68 -4.21 13.92
C PHE A 311 -21.24 -4.13 13.40
N LYS A 312 -21.05 -3.53 12.22
CA LYS A 312 -19.71 -3.33 11.64
C LYS A 312 -19.06 -2.10 12.26
N SER A 313 -17.81 -2.24 12.67
CA SER A 313 -16.93 -1.11 12.97
C SER A 313 -15.64 -1.26 12.18
N ASP A 314 -15.24 -0.20 11.47
CA ASP A 314 -14.06 -0.18 10.63
C ASP A 314 -13.12 0.93 11.11
N ARG A 315 -11.85 0.60 11.35
CA ARG A 315 -10.84 1.53 11.84
C ARG A 315 -9.70 1.59 10.84
N PHE A 316 -9.44 2.78 10.30
CA PHE A 316 -8.41 2.98 9.31
C PHE A 316 -7.60 4.27 9.57
N ARG A 317 -6.40 4.29 8.98
CA ARG A 317 -5.49 5.45 8.87
C ARG A 317 -5.12 5.60 7.41
N PHE A 318 -4.72 6.80 6.98
CA PHE A 318 -4.20 6.97 5.62
C PHE A 318 -2.78 6.42 5.48
N ILE A 319 -1.91 6.77 6.44
CA ILE A 319 -0.51 6.37 6.44
C ILE A 319 -0.35 5.23 7.46
N ALA A 320 0.08 4.06 6.98
CA ALA A 320 0.38 2.93 7.85
C ALA A 320 1.73 3.11 8.54
N ARG A 321 2.71 3.71 7.84
CA ARG A 321 4.04 3.99 8.38
C ARG A 321 4.69 5.17 7.64
N THR A 322 5.36 6.03 8.40
CA THR A 322 6.26 7.06 7.87
C THR A 322 7.69 6.75 8.28
N ILE A 323 8.64 6.86 7.35
CA ILE A 323 10.07 6.92 7.67
C ILE A 323 10.56 8.31 7.28
N THR A 324 11.24 8.99 8.20
CA THR A 324 11.63 10.38 8.01
C THR A 324 13.15 10.55 8.06
N ALA A 325 13.71 11.32 7.14
CA ALA A 325 15.10 11.78 7.24
C ALA A 325 15.15 13.29 7.51
N SER A 326 15.88 13.66 8.57
CA SER A 326 16.06 15.05 9.02
C SER A 326 17.53 15.45 8.87
N GLU A 327 17.76 16.72 8.54
CA GLU A 327 19.11 17.31 8.49
C GLU A 327 19.58 17.75 9.89
N GLU A 328 18.64 18.25 10.71
CA GLU A 328 18.90 18.61 12.10
C GLU A 328 18.73 17.38 13.02
N ALA A 329 19.58 17.29 14.05
CA ALA A 329 19.43 16.27 15.09
C ALA A 329 18.12 16.45 15.87
N PRO A 330 17.48 15.36 16.34
CA PRO A 330 16.29 15.43 17.19
C PRO A 330 16.52 16.28 18.44
N ARG A 331 15.55 17.13 18.78
CA ARG A 331 15.59 17.98 19.98
C ARG A 331 14.41 17.68 20.88
N GLU A 332 14.62 17.75 22.19
CA GLU A 332 13.52 17.66 23.15
C GLU A 332 12.74 18.98 23.19
N GLY A 333 11.42 18.89 23.04
CA GLY A 333 10.51 20.02 23.17
C GLY A 333 10.29 20.43 24.63
N ALA A 334 9.63 21.58 24.83
CA ALA A 334 9.25 22.04 26.17
C ALA A 334 8.25 21.11 26.89
N ASP A 335 7.59 20.25 26.12
CA ASP A 335 6.66 19.20 26.53
C ASP A 335 7.36 17.87 26.88
N GLY A 336 8.68 17.78 26.72
CA GLY A 336 9.43 16.52 26.86
C GLY A 336 9.28 15.58 25.64
N GLU A 337 8.53 15.98 24.62
CA GLU A 337 8.39 15.20 23.39
C GLU A 337 9.55 15.48 22.43
N ILE A 338 10.00 14.44 21.72
CA ILE A 338 11.05 14.58 20.71
C ILE A 338 10.49 15.29 19.47
N LYS A 339 11.07 16.43 19.12
CA LYS A 339 10.78 17.19 17.90
C LYS A 339 11.84 16.92 16.85
N ILE A 340 11.36 16.50 15.68
CA ILE A 340 12.18 16.26 14.48
C ILE A 340 11.77 17.22 13.38
N LYS A 341 12.71 17.57 12.50
CA LYS A 341 12.48 18.44 11.35
C LYS A 341 12.86 17.72 10.06
N PRO A 342 11.98 16.84 9.57
CA PRO A 342 12.26 16.07 8.38
C PRO A 342 12.23 16.91 7.12
N ASN A 343 13.07 16.52 6.16
CA ASN A 343 13.11 17.07 4.80
C ASN A 343 12.69 16.03 3.75
N LEU A 344 12.85 14.74 4.07
CA LEU A 344 12.42 13.61 3.24
C LEU A 344 11.47 12.72 4.05
N TYR A 345 10.38 12.34 3.40
CA TYR A 345 9.36 11.42 3.92
C TYR A 345 9.30 10.20 3.01
N ILE A 346 9.39 9.00 3.57
CA ILE A 346 9.07 7.77 2.86
C ILE A 346 7.74 7.29 3.42
N LEU A 347 6.69 7.43 2.61
CA LEU A 347 5.33 7.09 2.97
C LEU A 347 5.03 5.64 2.62
N VAL A 348 4.41 4.94 3.56
CA VAL A 348 3.76 3.64 3.36
C VAL A 348 2.29 3.84 3.66
N TRP A 349 1.47 3.78 2.61
CA TRP A 349 0.03 3.95 2.70
C TRP A 349 -0.63 2.70 3.29
N GLU A 350 -1.84 2.84 3.83
CA GLU A 350 -2.66 1.67 4.17
C GLU A 350 -2.86 0.81 2.90
N PRO A 351 -2.63 -0.53 2.94
CA PRO A 351 -2.58 -1.37 1.74
C PRO A 351 -3.83 -1.30 0.87
N SER A 352 -5.02 -1.33 1.48
CA SER A 352 -6.30 -1.29 0.75
C SER A 352 -6.45 0.05 0.02
N PHE A 353 -6.13 1.14 0.70
CA PHE A 353 -6.13 2.49 0.14
C PHE A 353 -5.06 2.69 -0.93
N TYR A 354 -3.86 2.09 -0.77
CA TYR A 354 -2.78 2.19 -1.76
C TYR A 354 -3.17 1.57 -3.11
N GLU A 355 -3.74 0.36 -3.08
CA GLU A 355 -4.23 -0.30 -4.29
C GLU A 355 -5.35 0.51 -4.95
N GLU A 356 -6.24 1.11 -4.14
CA GLU A 356 -7.29 1.97 -4.67
C GLU A 356 -6.73 3.27 -5.27
N LEU A 357 -5.72 3.86 -4.65
CA LEU A 357 -5.05 5.08 -5.13
C LEU A 357 -4.38 4.86 -6.49
N LEU A 358 -3.75 3.70 -6.71
CA LEU A 358 -3.12 3.36 -7.99
C LEU A 358 -4.12 2.88 -9.06
N THR A 359 -5.16 2.14 -8.65
CA THR A 359 -6.13 1.55 -9.59
C THR A 359 -7.20 2.55 -10.01
N ARG A 360 -7.60 3.46 -9.10
CA ARG A 360 -8.66 4.47 -9.31
C ARG A 360 -8.11 5.89 -9.19
N ASP A 361 -6.97 6.09 -9.85
CA ASP A 361 -6.23 7.35 -9.93
C ASP A 361 -7.14 8.57 -10.19
N TYR A 362 -8.12 8.44 -11.08
CA TYR A 362 -9.01 9.52 -11.47
C TYR A 362 -9.74 10.18 -10.32
N PHE A 363 -10.12 9.48 -9.25
CA PHE A 363 -10.88 10.08 -8.14
C PHE A 363 -10.01 10.92 -7.20
N PHE A 364 -8.76 10.51 -6.99
CA PHE A 364 -7.87 11.12 -6.00
C PHE A 364 -6.89 12.12 -6.63
N LEU A 365 -6.68 12.07 -7.95
CA LEU A 365 -5.92 13.10 -8.64
C LEU A 365 -6.77 14.33 -8.91
N PHE A 366 -6.30 15.43 -8.35
CA PHE A 366 -6.85 16.75 -8.51
C PHE A 366 -5.87 17.59 -9.36
N PRO A 367 -6.36 18.59 -10.10
CA PRO A 367 -5.50 19.53 -10.80
C PRO A 367 -4.50 20.17 -9.83
N PRO A 368 -3.19 20.18 -10.11
CA PRO A 368 -2.20 20.70 -9.16
C PRO A 368 -2.45 22.18 -8.79
N GLU A 369 -3.17 22.93 -9.63
CA GLU A 369 -3.57 24.30 -9.40
C GLU A 369 -4.64 24.44 -8.30
N ILE A 370 -5.54 23.46 -8.12
CA ILE A 370 -6.56 23.50 -7.04
C ILE A 370 -5.90 23.37 -5.67
N LEU A 371 -4.79 22.63 -5.59
CA LEU A 371 -4.02 22.42 -4.37
C LEU A 371 -3.32 23.69 -3.88
N LYS A 372 -3.34 24.77 -4.66
CA LYS A 372 -2.80 26.09 -4.29
C LYS A 372 -3.88 27.08 -3.85
N GLN A 373 -5.15 26.73 -4.02
CA GLN A 373 -6.27 27.63 -3.76
C GLN A 373 -6.67 27.66 -2.28
N HIS A 374 -7.62 28.54 -1.98
CA HIS A 374 -8.26 28.62 -0.67
C HIS A 374 -9.07 27.36 -0.35
N THR A 375 -9.14 26.98 0.93
CA THR A 375 -9.80 25.75 1.42
C THR A 375 -11.25 25.63 0.92
N LEU A 376 -12.02 26.72 0.91
CA LEU A 376 -13.41 26.69 0.42
C LEU A 376 -13.52 26.37 -1.08
N VAL A 377 -12.58 26.85 -1.90
CA VAL A 377 -12.55 26.56 -3.34
C VAL A 377 -12.18 25.08 -3.56
N PHE A 378 -11.22 24.57 -2.79
CA PHE A 378 -10.87 23.15 -2.80
C PHE A 378 -12.06 22.26 -2.41
N GLN A 379 -12.76 22.59 -1.31
CA GLN A 379 -13.95 21.85 -0.88
C GLN A 379 -15.08 21.90 -1.91
N LEU A 380 -15.30 23.07 -2.54
CA LEU A 380 -16.29 23.22 -3.61
C LEU A 380 -15.95 22.31 -4.80
N TYR A 381 -14.68 22.29 -5.23
CA TYR A 381 -14.23 21.40 -6.29
C TYR A 381 -14.41 19.91 -5.91
N SER A 382 -13.98 19.50 -4.70
CA SER A 382 -14.19 18.14 -4.17
C SER A 382 -15.67 17.73 -4.16
N TYR A 383 -16.55 18.66 -3.81
CA TYR A 383 -17.98 18.44 -3.81
C TYR A 383 -18.51 18.21 -5.22
N PHE A 384 -18.10 19.03 -6.20
CA PHE A 384 -18.50 18.86 -7.60
C PHE A 384 -17.96 17.57 -8.21
N ARG A 385 -16.71 17.18 -7.91
CA ARG A 385 -16.14 15.88 -8.32
C ARG A 385 -17.03 14.70 -7.90
N SER A 386 -17.63 14.79 -6.72
CA SER A 386 -18.53 13.73 -6.19
C SER A 386 -19.95 13.84 -6.75
N ARG A 387 -20.52 15.06 -6.79
CA ARG A 387 -21.92 15.30 -7.18
C ARG A 387 -22.15 15.20 -8.68
N MET A 388 -21.23 15.71 -9.48
CA MET A 388 -21.34 15.80 -10.94
C MET A 388 -20.86 14.53 -11.67
N ALA A 389 -20.45 13.49 -10.93
CA ALA A 389 -19.94 12.25 -11.52
C ALA A 389 -20.87 11.58 -12.56
N ARG A 390 -22.18 11.87 -12.52
CA ARG A 390 -23.18 11.38 -13.48
C ARG A 390 -24.10 12.48 -14.03
N ARG A 391 -23.75 13.75 -13.86
CA ARG A 391 -24.57 14.91 -14.27
C ARG A 391 -23.74 15.83 -15.16
N HIS A 392 -24.32 16.24 -16.30
CA HIS A 392 -23.69 17.21 -17.19
C HIS A 392 -23.97 18.66 -16.80
N THR A 393 -25.16 18.91 -16.26
CA THR A 393 -25.57 20.21 -15.74
C THR A 393 -26.30 20.04 -14.40
N ASP A 394 -26.20 21.03 -13.53
CA ASP A 394 -26.98 21.14 -12.30
C ASP A 394 -27.12 22.62 -11.94
N CYS A 395 -28.10 22.95 -11.11
CA CYS A 395 -28.30 24.29 -10.58
C CYS A 395 -28.45 24.20 -9.08
N LEU A 396 -27.72 25.04 -8.34
CA LEU A 396 -27.74 25.06 -6.87
C LEU A 396 -27.80 26.49 -6.36
N LEU A 397 -28.40 26.66 -5.18
CA LEU A 397 -28.26 27.92 -4.45
C LEU A 397 -26.98 27.92 -3.63
N LEU A 398 -26.35 29.09 -3.49
CA LEU A 398 -25.17 29.26 -2.66
C LEU A 398 -25.50 28.94 -1.18
N SER A 399 -26.72 29.22 -0.72
CA SER A 399 -27.22 28.82 0.61
C SER A 399 -27.27 27.30 0.81
N GLU A 400 -27.65 26.55 -0.22
CA GLU A 400 -27.60 25.08 -0.20
C GLU A 400 -26.15 24.58 -0.14
N LEU A 401 -25.26 25.20 -0.93
CA LEU A 401 -23.83 24.89 -0.89
C LEU A 401 -23.26 25.10 0.52
N ASN A 402 -23.64 26.16 1.22
CA ASN A 402 -23.22 26.38 2.62
C ASN A 402 -23.60 25.20 3.53
N GLN A 403 -24.84 24.72 3.44
CA GLN A 403 -25.31 23.59 4.24
C GLN A 403 -24.61 22.26 3.92
N LYS A 404 -24.08 22.10 2.70
CA LYS A 404 -23.39 20.89 2.25
C LYS A 404 -21.89 20.93 2.52
N LEU A 405 -21.24 22.08 2.33
CA LEU A 405 -19.79 22.25 2.45
C LEU A 405 -19.35 22.61 3.86
N SER A 406 -20.10 23.44 4.57
CA SER A 406 -19.60 24.10 5.79
C SER A 406 -20.72 24.53 6.75
N ARG A 407 -21.44 23.54 7.32
CA ARG A 407 -22.54 23.79 8.29
C ARG A 407 -22.16 24.65 9.50
N ASN A 408 -20.87 24.66 9.86
CA ASN A 408 -20.35 25.38 11.03
C ASN A 408 -19.92 26.82 10.71
N ILE A 409 -19.98 27.26 9.46
CA ILE A 409 -19.61 28.62 9.04
C ILE A 409 -20.90 29.43 8.86
N GLU A 410 -20.93 30.63 9.45
CA GLU A 410 -22.03 31.57 9.26
C GLU A 410 -22.18 31.95 7.79
N TRP A 411 -23.43 32.01 7.31
CA TRP A 411 -23.79 32.37 5.94
C TRP A 411 -23.01 33.58 5.39
N ARG A 412 -23.01 34.68 6.15
CA ARG A 412 -22.35 35.93 5.74
C ARG A 412 -20.87 35.76 5.44
N ARG A 413 -20.17 34.98 6.28
CA ARG A 413 -18.74 34.74 6.11
C ARG A 413 -18.47 33.78 4.96
N PHE A 414 -19.27 32.71 4.87
CA PHE A 414 -19.18 31.74 3.79
C PHE A 414 -19.38 32.40 2.42
N SER A 415 -20.47 33.17 2.25
CA SER A 415 -20.78 33.82 0.97
C SER A 415 -19.72 34.85 0.58
N MET A 416 -19.30 35.71 1.52
CA MET A 416 -18.24 36.70 1.25
C MET A 416 -16.90 36.06 0.86
N ASP A 417 -16.42 35.08 1.64
CA ASP A 417 -15.13 34.46 1.38
C ASP A 417 -15.16 33.63 0.08
N LEU A 418 -16.22 32.84 -0.16
CA LEU A 418 -16.31 32.02 -1.38
C LEU A 418 -16.47 32.88 -2.63
N LEU A 419 -17.34 33.89 -2.63
CA LEU A 419 -17.52 34.78 -3.78
C LEU A 419 -16.25 35.58 -4.08
N ARG A 420 -15.52 36.05 -3.05
CA ARG A 420 -14.23 36.74 -3.25
C ARG A 420 -13.22 35.85 -3.96
N GLU A 421 -13.06 34.60 -3.51
CA GLU A 421 -12.10 33.69 -4.11
C GLU A 421 -12.53 33.22 -5.52
N LEU A 422 -13.83 33.00 -5.76
CA LEU A 422 -14.35 32.67 -7.09
C LEU A 422 -14.17 33.83 -8.08
N ARG A 423 -14.46 35.07 -7.67
CA ARG A 423 -14.22 36.26 -8.50
C ARG A 423 -12.74 36.46 -8.84
N ARG A 424 -11.82 36.02 -7.96
CA ARG A 424 -10.37 36.05 -8.25
C ARG A 424 -9.95 35.04 -9.31
N LEU A 425 -10.75 33.98 -9.51
CA LEU A 425 -10.49 32.92 -10.49
C LEU A 425 -11.19 33.16 -11.83
N GLY A 426 -12.22 34.01 -11.88
CA GLY A 426 -12.88 34.41 -13.13
C GLY A 426 -11.96 35.28 -14.00
N GLU A 427 -11.91 34.96 -15.30
CA GLU A 427 -11.11 35.71 -16.28
C GLU A 427 -11.80 37.03 -16.72
N ASP A 428 -13.13 37.06 -16.69
CA ASP A 428 -13.92 38.22 -17.06
C ASP A 428 -14.53 38.89 -15.82
N GLN A 429 -14.17 40.15 -15.59
CA GLN A 429 -14.87 41.05 -14.67
C GLN A 429 -16.22 41.45 -15.26
N GLN A 430 -17.13 40.48 -15.46
CA GLN A 430 -18.52 40.81 -15.71
C GLN A 430 -19.16 41.35 -14.42
N THR A 431 -20.20 42.16 -14.61
CA THR A 431 -20.95 42.93 -13.61
C THR A 431 -21.12 42.24 -12.24
N GLU A 432 -21.21 43.00 -11.14
CA GLU A 432 -21.40 42.44 -9.78
C GLU A 432 -22.59 41.47 -9.62
N ILE A 433 -23.52 41.52 -10.57
CA ILE A 433 -24.77 40.76 -10.64
C ILE A 433 -24.55 39.35 -11.24
N GLU A 434 -23.63 39.19 -12.19
CA GLU A 434 -23.41 37.93 -12.89
C GLU A 434 -21.94 37.80 -13.32
N PHE A 435 -21.32 36.67 -12.99
CA PHE A 435 -19.95 36.36 -13.41
C PHE A 435 -19.73 34.86 -13.62
N ASP A 436 -18.86 34.55 -14.58
CA ASP A 436 -18.49 33.19 -14.95
C ASP A 436 -17.14 32.80 -14.37
N VAL A 437 -17.01 31.54 -13.95
CA VAL A 437 -15.77 30.97 -13.41
C VAL A 437 -15.56 29.57 -13.97
N ASN A 438 -14.41 29.34 -14.59
CA ASN A 438 -13.97 27.99 -14.92
C ASN A 438 -13.22 27.38 -13.73
N LEU A 439 -13.86 26.45 -13.03
CA LEU A 439 -13.27 25.70 -11.93
C LEU A 439 -12.65 24.39 -12.45
N TRP A 440 -11.70 24.51 -13.37
CA TRP A 440 -10.94 23.42 -14.01
C TRP A 440 -11.84 22.32 -14.59
N GLY A 441 -12.75 22.71 -15.49
CA GLY A 441 -13.70 21.85 -16.20
C GLY A 441 -15.13 21.89 -15.64
N TYR A 442 -15.33 22.49 -14.46
CA TYR A 442 -16.66 22.89 -14.00
C TYR A 442 -16.87 24.37 -14.30
N HIS A 443 -17.63 24.66 -15.35
CA HIS A 443 -18.00 26.02 -15.72
C HIS A 443 -19.17 26.46 -14.84
N LEU A 444 -18.95 27.49 -14.04
CA LEU A 444 -19.91 28.04 -13.11
C LEU A 444 -20.39 29.39 -13.63
N THR A 445 -21.70 29.58 -13.70
CA THR A 445 -22.33 30.89 -13.90
C THR A 445 -23.03 31.25 -12.60
N LEU A 446 -22.61 32.35 -11.97
CA LEU A 446 -23.17 32.81 -10.70
C LEU A 446 -24.05 34.03 -10.94
N THR A 447 -25.35 33.90 -10.69
CA THR A 447 -26.34 34.97 -10.87
C THR A 447 -26.92 35.41 -9.53
N CYS A 448 -26.86 36.70 -9.23
CA CYS A 448 -27.45 37.29 -8.02
C CYS A 448 -28.98 37.34 -8.16
N LEU A 449 -29.71 36.72 -7.22
CA LEU A 449 -31.18 36.64 -7.30
C LEU A 449 -31.87 37.93 -6.83
N ASP A 450 -31.34 38.60 -5.81
CA ASP A 450 -31.94 39.78 -5.18
C ASP A 450 -30.95 40.94 -4.98
N PRO A 451 -30.55 41.68 -6.04
CA PRO A 451 -29.52 42.71 -5.94
C PRO A 451 -29.86 43.88 -4.98
N SER A 452 -31.12 44.03 -4.58
CA SER A 452 -31.57 45.04 -3.60
C SER A 452 -31.46 44.58 -2.14
N ALA A 453 -31.24 43.29 -1.87
CA ALA A 453 -31.08 42.75 -0.53
C ALA A 453 -29.69 43.06 0.05
N LYS A 454 -29.59 43.27 1.36
CA LYS A 454 -28.28 43.47 2.05
C LYS A 454 -27.37 42.24 1.99
N LEU A 455 -27.95 41.05 1.84
CA LEU A 455 -27.27 39.75 1.78
C LEU A 455 -28.01 38.87 0.76
N PRO A 456 -27.81 39.09 -0.54
CA PRO A 456 -28.46 38.30 -1.57
C PRO A 456 -27.96 36.86 -1.60
N ASP A 457 -28.84 35.94 -2.00
CA ASP A 457 -28.44 34.60 -2.40
C ASP A 457 -28.04 34.57 -3.89
N TYR A 458 -27.23 33.60 -4.25
CA TYR A 458 -26.72 33.43 -5.61
C TYR A 458 -27.16 32.08 -6.15
N GLN A 459 -27.69 32.09 -7.37
CA GLN A 459 -27.85 30.88 -8.16
C GLN A 459 -26.51 30.52 -8.78
N VAL A 460 -26.12 29.25 -8.65
CA VAL A 460 -24.89 28.69 -9.20
C VAL A 460 -25.30 27.64 -10.23
N ASP A 461 -25.26 28.03 -11.49
CA ASP A 461 -25.46 27.15 -12.62
C ASP A 461 -24.14 26.47 -12.97
N ILE A 462 -24.15 25.14 -13.03
CA ILE A 462 -22.95 24.32 -13.15
C ILE A 462 -23.05 23.54 -14.44
N ARG A 463 -22.05 23.71 -15.30
CA ARG A 463 -21.85 22.92 -16.52
C ARG A 463 -20.54 22.16 -16.45
N CYS A 464 -20.62 20.83 -16.52
CA CYS A 464 -19.49 19.94 -16.44
C CYS A 464 -18.97 19.60 -17.85
N ASP A 465 -17.74 20.02 -18.15
CA ASP A 465 -16.97 19.52 -19.27
C ASP A 465 -16.06 18.37 -18.80
N VAL A 466 -16.50 17.15 -19.12
CA VAL A 466 -15.83 15.92 -18.66
C VAL A 466 -14.42 15.79 -19.24
N GLU A 467 -14.19 16.22 -20.50
CA GLU A 467 -12.87 16.11 -21.12
C GLU A 467 -11.89 17.08 -20.48
N GLU A 468 -12.36 18.29 -20.18
CA GLU A 468 -11.56 19.32 -19.52
C GLU A 468 -11.21 18.93 -18.08
N VAL A 469 -12.16 18.38 -17.31
CA VAL A 469 -11.90 17.86 -15.96
C VAL A 469 -10.82 16.78 -15.98
N LEU A 470 -10.90 15.84 -16.93
CA LEU A 470 -9.90 14.78 -17.08
C LEU A 470 -8.52 15.33 -17.47
N ARG A 471 -8.50 16.30 -18.39
CA ARG A 471 -7.29 16.97 -18.86
C ARG A 471 -6.56 17.70 -17.72
N TYR A 472 -7.28 18.48 -16.92
CA TYR A 472 -6.68 19.20 -15.79
C TYR A 472 -6.28 18.27 -14.64
N SER A 473 -7.03 17.19 -14.41
CA SER A 473 -6.70 16.21 -13.37
C SER A 473 -5.48 15.35 -13.72
N ARG A 474 -4.92 15.48 -14.95
CA ARG A 474 -3.83 14.65 -15.49
C ARG A 474 -4.11 13.15 -15.41
N ALA A 475 -5.37 12.75 -15.27
CA ALA A 475 -5.77 11.34 -15.18
C ALA A 475 -5.49 10.67 -16.53
N ARG A 476 -4.97 9.44 -16.49
CA ARG A 476 -4.69 8.68 -17.72
C ARG A 476 -6.00 8.53 -18.51
N THR A 477 -6.12 9.27 -19.61
CA THR A 477 -7.12 8.96 -20.63
C THR A 477 -6.69 7.64 -21.26
N THR A 478 -7.27 6.54 -20.81
CA THR A 478 -6.89 5.22 -21.33
C THR A 478 -7.17 5.13 -22.82
N ASN A 479 -6.11 4.78 -23.56
CA ASN A 479 -6.14 3.96 -24.77
C ASN A 479 -6.79 4.53 -26.04
N ALA A 480 -6.39 5.75 -26.44
CA ALA A 480 -6.39 6.12 -27.86
C ALA A 480 -4.94 6.34 -28.31
N GLY A 481 -4.42 5.45 -29.14
CA GLY A 481 -3.04 5.43 -29.60
C GLY A 481 -2.53 6.82 -29.99
N LYS A 482 -1.70 7.40 -29.12
CA LYS A 482 -0.76 8.47 -29.44
C LYS A 482 0.51 8.25 -28.65
N ARG A 483 1.52 7.73 -29.35
CA ARG A 483 2.92 8.09 -29.09
C ARG A 483 2.98 9.63 -29.00
N ASN A 484 3.76 10.11 -28.02
CA ASN A 484 4.13 11.52 -27.81
C ASN A 484 3.06 12.41 -27.13
N MET A 485 2.91 12.27 -25.82
CA MET A 485 2.55 13.38 -24.93
C MET A 485 3.25 13.20 -23.57
N ALA A 486 4.57 13.35 -23.57
CA ALA A 486 5.22 13.97 -22.43
C ALA A 486 5.14 15.48 -22.65
N PRO A 487 4.60 16.23 -21.67
CA PRO A 487 5.22 17.47 -21.28
C PRO A 487 5.55 17.35 -19.80
N THR A 488 6.67 16.71 -19.50
CA THR A 488 7.43 17.00 -18.29
C THR A 488 7.68 18.50 -18.29
N LEU A 489 7.04 19.23 -17.38
CA LEU A 489 7.66 20.45 -16.86
C LEU A 489 9.08 20.03 -16.43
N PRO A 490 10.15 20.58 -17.05
CA PRO A 490 11.49 20.31 -16.57
C PRO A 490 11.55 20.83 -15.14
N ASN A 491 11.84 19.93 -14.20
CA ASN A 491 12.10 20.29 -12.80
C ASN A 491 13.20 21.39 -12.77
N PRO A 492 12.89 22.64 -12.36
CA PRO A 492 13.86 23.72 -12.33
C PRO A 492 14.94 23.56 -11.25
N LEU A 493 14.85 22.52 -10.41
CA LEU A 493 15.73 22.30 -9.26
C LEU A 493 16.64 21.08 -9.42
N ARG A 494 16.92 20.66 -10.66
CA ARG A 494 17.87 19.58 -11.00
C ARG A 494 19.34 19.89 -10.62
N HIS A 495 19.60 20.94 -9.84
CA HIS A 495 20.95 21.36 -9.42
C HIS A 495 21.30 21.09 -7.95
N GLU A 496 20.40 20.53 -7.13
CA GLU A 496 20.76 20.03 -5.79
C GLU A 496 20.49 18.53 -5.62
N LEU A 497 20.81 17.76 -6.67
CA LEU A 497 20.71 16.31 -6.64
C LEU A 497 21.85 15.71 -5.81
N VAL A 498 21.50 15.26 -4.61
CA VAL A 498 22.07 14.04 -4.03
C VAL A 498 22.08 12.98 -5.13
N SER A 499 23.24 12.37 -5.38
CA SER A 499 23.42 11.49 -6.53
C SER A 499 22.48 10.27 -6.46
N ARG A 500 22.02 9.77 -7.61
CA ARG A 500 21.17 8.55 -7.70
C ARG A 500 21.76 7.37 -6.91
N LYS A 501 23.09 7.28 -6.84
CA LYS A 501 23.82 6.31 -6.02
C LYS A 501 23.60 6.48 -4.52
N GLN A 502 23.53 7.71 -4.02
CA GLN A 502 23.27 8.00 -2.61
C GLN A 502 21.80 7.77 -2.23
N LEU A 503 20.86 7.98 -3.16
CA LEU A 503 19.45 7.62 -2.97
C LEU A 503 19.26 6.09 -2.94
N ASP A 504 19.93 5.37 -3.84
CA ASP A 504 19.94 3.90 -3.83
C ASP A 504 20.67 3.36 -2.59
N GLU A 505 21.79 3.96 -2.19
CA GLU A 505 22.50 3.65 -0.94
C GLU A 505 21.61 3.90 0.27
N LEU A 506 20.95 5.06 0.38
CA LEU A 506 20.00 5.34 1.46
C LEU A 506 18.82 4.36 1.44
N SER A 507 18.28 4.01 0.27
CA SER A 507 17.21 3.01 0.17
C SER A 507 17.67 1.61 0.62
N SER A 508 18.93 1.25 0.31
CA SER A 508 19.54 -0.02 0.71
C SER A 508 19.97 -0.04 2.18
N ILE A 509 20.36 1.11 2.74
CA ILE A 509 20.60 1.32 4.17
C ILE A 509 19.26 1.26 4.91
N ILE A 510 18.16 1.75 4.33
CA ILE A 510 16.81 1.69 4.91
C ILE A 510 16.24 0.26 4.86
N ASP A 511 16.53 -0.50 3.80
CA ASP A 511 16.24 -1.94 3.75
C ASP A 511 17.20 -2.76 4.64
N GLY A 512 18.43 -2.28 4.88
CA GLY A 512 19.47 -2.94 5.69
C GLY A 512 19.44 -2.63 7.19
N GLU A 513 18.92 -1.47 7.63
CA GLU A 513 18.91 -1.05 9.04
C GLU A 513 17.64 -1.44 9.78
N PHE A 514 16.59 -1.87 9.09
CA PHE A 514 15.41 -2.47 9.71
C PHE A 514 14.86 -3.63 8.90
N GLU A 515 15.73 -4.59 8.56
CA GLU A 515 15.27 -5.96 8.47
C GLU A 515 14.62 -6.30 9.83
N PRO A 516 13.36 -6.80 9.87
CA PRO A 516 12.77 -7.28 11.10
C PRO A 516 13.63 -8.45 11.53
N ILE A 517 14.56 -8.26 12.50
CA ILE A 517 15.61 -9.19 12.94
C ILE A 517 15.46 -10.44 12.11
N GLN A 518 16.07 -10.50 10.91
CA GLN A 518 15.98 -11.72 10.11
C GLN A 518 16.31 -12.80 11.12
N ARG A 519 15.33 -13.65 11.44
CA ARG A 519 15.59 -14.82 12.26
C ARG A 519 16.63 -15.50 11.42
N LYS A 520 17.91 -15.37 11.81
CA LYS A 520 19.03 -16.06 11.19
C LYS A 520 18.47 -17.42 10.88
N SER A 521 18.47 -17.80 9.60
CA SER A 521 18.00 -19.09 9.11
C SER A 521 18.24 -20.11 10.22
N PRO A 522 17.20 -20.75 10.80
CA PRO A 522 17.31 -21.42 12.09
C PRO A 522 18.61 -22.21 12.08
N SER A 523 19.57 -21.74 12.87
CA SER A 523 20.83 -22.46 13.05
C SER A 523 20.43 -23.89 13.36
N PRO A 524 21.08 -24.90 12.76
CA PRO A 524 20.69 -26.30 12.93
C PRO A 524 20.37 -26.51 14.41
N LYS A 525 19.12 -26.86 14.70
CA LYS A 525 18.63 -26.98 16.08
C LYS A 525 19.52 -28.01 16.76
N GLY A 526 20.49 -27.55 17.55
CA GLY A 526 21.17 -28.37 18.53
C GLY A 526 20.16 -28.83 19.58
N ASN A 527 20.48 -29.89 20.30
CA ASN A 527 19.61 -30.47 21.32
C ASN A 527 19.54 -29.58 22.58
N LEU A 528 20.24 -28.45 22.60
CA LEU A 528 20.36 -27.55 23.75
C LEU A 528 19.23 -26.52 23.93
N GLY A 529 18.13 -26.57 23.15
CA GLY A 529 17.07 -25.56 23.26
C GLY A 529 17.54 -24.15 22.85
N ARG A 530 16.67 -23.15 22.82
CA ARG A 530 16.90 -21.92 22.03
C ARG A 530 17.97 -20.95 22.56
N ARG A 531 18.94 -20.63 21.67
CA ARG A 531 19.99 -19.58 21.73
C ARG A 531 21.20 -19.90 22.63
N VAL A 532 22.14 -20.64 22.04
CA VAL A 532 23.54 -20.73 22.48
C VAL A 532 24.31 -19.52 21.92
N LYS A 533 24.91 -18.70 22.79
CA LYS A 533 25.83 -17.62 22.44
C LYS A 533 27.26 -18.04 22.78
N GLN A 534 27.99 -18.50 21.78
CA GLN A 534 29.41 -18.81 21.93
C GLN A 534 30.24 -17.53 21.82
N ARG A 535 31.02 -17.22 22.85
CA ARG A 535 32.11 -16.22 22.82
C ARG A 535 33.46 -16.94 22.85
N LYS A 536 34.56 -16.19 22.71
CA LYS A 536 35.91 -16.75 22.66
C LYS A 536 36.30 -17.56 23.92
N HIS A 537 35.90 -17.09 25.10
CA HIS A 537 36.30 -17.67 26.40
C HIS A 537 35.15 -18.23 27.23
N LEU A 538 33.89 -18.01 26.80
CA LEU A 538 32.70 -18.46 27.50
C LEU A 538 31.57 -18.78 26.52
N VAL A 539 30.69 -19.71 26.88
CA VAL A 539 29.45 -20.02 26.17
C VAL A 539 28.27 -19.75 27.10
N GLU A 540 27.31 -18.94 26.64
CA GLU A 540 26.04 -18.71 27.34
C GLU A 540 24.95 -19.55 26.66
N ILE A 541 24.35 -20.49 27.39
CA ILE A 541 23.23 -21.32 26.95
C ILE A 541 21.97 -20.76 27.62
N ASN A 542 21.06 -20.21 26.83
CA ASN A 542 19.78 -19.74 27.35
C ASN A 542 18.75 -20.86 27.16
N ALA A 543 18.19 -21.37 28.24
CA ALA A 543 17.13 -22.38 28.21
C ALA A 543 15.92 -21.82 28.95
N ASP A 544 15.05 -21.11 28.20
CA ASP A 544 13.80 -20.45 28.60
C ASP A 544 13.83 -19.67 29.93
N GLU A 545 13.88 -20.35 31.08
CA GLU A 545 13.87 -19.76 32.43
C GLU A 545 15.27 -19.60 33.05
N ILE A 546 16.30 -20.30 32.55
CA ILE A 546 17.66 -20.28 33.12
C ILE A 546 18.71 -19.97 32.06
N THR A 547 19.68 -19.13 32.43
CA THR A 547 20.90 -18.90 31.64
C THR A 547 22.07 -19.63 32.29
N ILE A 548 22.65 -20.60 31.58
CA ILE A 548 23.82 -21.35 32.02
C ILE A 548 25.06 -20.83 31.28
N VAL A 549 26.11 -20.52 32.03
CA VAL A 549 27.38 -20.05 31.46
C VAL A 549 28.46 -21.11 31.68
N LEU A 550 29.09 -21.53 30.59
CA LEU A 550 30.19 -22.50 30.59
C LEU A 550 31.50 -21.82 30.17
N SER A 551 32.60 -22.14 30.84
CA SER A 551 33.95 -21.70 30.51
C SER A 551 34.95 -22.84 30.66
N LYS A 552 36.20 -22.67 30.18
CA LYS A 552 37.28 -23.64 30.46
C LYS A 552 37.62 -23.76 31.95
N TYR A 553 37.19 -22.80 32.77
CA TYR A 553 37.37 -22.76 34.22
C TYR A 553 36.19 -23.36 34.99
N THR A 554 35.15 -23.85 34.31
CA THR A 554 34.00 -24.49 34.95
C THR A 554 34.42 -25.84 35.55
N SER A 555 34.11 -26.06 36.83
CA SER A 555 34.44 -27.32 37.51
C SER A 555 33.64 -28.50 36.95
N PRO A 556 34.16 -29.75 37.02
CA PRO A 556 33.46 -30.93 36.51
C PRO A 556 32.09 -31.12 37.19
N GLU A 557 31.98 -30.83 38.48
CA GLU A 557 30.74 -30.90 39.25
C GLU A 557 29.71 -29.84 38.82
N ALA A 558 30.15 -28.63 38.46
CA ALA A 558 29.28 -27.59 37.92
C ALA A 558 28.80 -27.93 36.50
N LEU A 559 29.65 -28.58 35.70
CA LEU A 559 29.32 -29.05 34.36
C LEU A 559 28.24 -30.14 34.40
N GLU A 560 28.36 -31.14 35.29
CA GLU A 560 27.35 -32.20 35.42
C GLU A 560 26.00 -31.67 35.91
N ARG A 561 26.00 -30.72 36.86
CA ARG A 561 24.78 -30.02 37.29
C ARG A 561 24.13 -29.27 36.13
N SER A 562 24.94 -28.58 35.32
CA SER A 562 24.47 -27.84 34.15
C SER A 562 23.86 -28.76 33.09
N ILE A 563 24.49 -29.91 32.80
CA ILE A 563 23.99 -30.92 31.85
C ILE A 563 22.65 -31.50 32.34
N THR A 564 22.54 -31.78 33.63
CA THR A 564 21.31 -32.32 34.24
C THR A 564 20.16 -31.32 34.14
N ALA A 565 20.42 -30.04 34.44
CA ALA A 565 19.44 -28.98 34.30
C ALA A 565 18.98 -28.79 32.84
N LEU A 566 19.92 -28.80 31.89
CA LEU A 566 19.61 -28.68 30.45
C LEU A 566 18.79 -29.87 29.94
N SER A 567 19.08 -31.09 30.40
CA SER A 567 18.31 -32.29 30.04
C SER A 567 16.88 -32.23 30.54
N ALA A 568 16.68 -31.80 31.78
CA ALA A 568 15.34 -31.64 32.35
C ALA A 568 14.52 -30.57 31.60
N MET A 569 15.13 -29.45 31.24
CA MET A 569 14.43 -28.33 30.58
C MET A 569 14.15 -28.57 29.09
N THR A 570 15.06 -29.22 28.38
CA THR A 570 14.95 -29.40 26.92
C THR A 570 14.28 -30.71 26.52
N GLY A 571 14.13 -31.66 27.44
CA GLY A 571 13.53 -32.97 27.19
C GLY A 571 14.41 -33.94 26.39
N HIS A 572 15.68 -33.59 26.14
CA HIS A 572 16.63 -34.44 25.43
C HIS A 572 17.46 -35.34 26.38
N PRO A 573 17.95 -36.50 25.92
CA PRO A 573 18.74 -37.42 26.74
C PRO A 573 20.05 -36.79 27.27
N LEU A 574 20.40 -37.09 28.53
CA LEU A 574 21.63 -36.63 29.20
C LEU A 574 22.90 -36.87 28.36
N ALA A 575 23.00 -38.01 27.69
CA ALA A 575 24.16 -38.34 26.85
C ALA A 575 24.33 -37.38 25.66
N SER A 576 23.21 -36.96 25.04
CA SER A 576 23.21 -36.06 23.89
C SER A 576 23.65 -34.65 24.28
N ILE A 577 23.17 -34.17 25.43
CA ILE A 577 23.53 -32.85 25.97
C ILE A 577 24.96 -32.83 26.48
N LYS A 578 25.41 -33.92 27.11
CA LYS A 578 26.80 -34.07 27.55
C LYS A 578 27.76 -33.95 26.37
N GLN A 579 27.47 -34.64 25.27
CA GLN A 579 28.28 -34.54 24.05
C GLN A 579 28.30 -33.10 23.51
N GLU A 580 27.15 -32.45 23.40
CA GLU A 580 27.05 -31.10 22.86
C GLU A 580 27.75 -30.04 23.75
N CYS A 581 27.63 -30.17 25.07
CA CYS A 581 28.36 -29.32 26.03
C CYS A 581 29.88 -29.55 25.97
N SER A 582 30.33 -30.80 25.82
CA SER A 582 31.75 -31.13 25.65
C SER A 582 32.33 -30.54 24.36
N GLU A 583 31.62 -30.66 23.23
CA GLU A 583 32.02 -30.06 21.95
C GLU A 583 32.10 -28.53 22.01
N LEU A 584 31.18 -27.88 22.76
CA LEU A 584 31.23 -26.44 22.98
C LEU A 584 32.41 -26.04 23.85
N MET A 585 32.72 -26.82 24.88
CA MET A 585 33.89 -26.59 25.74
C MET A 585 35.21 -26.78 24.99
N GLU A 586 35.31 -27.73 24.05
CA GLU A 586 36.52 -27.91 23.23
C GLU A 586 36.84 -26.67 22.40
N LYS A 587 35.82 -25.97 21.89
CA LYS A 587 35.95 -24.76 21.07
C LYS A 587 36.28 -23.49 21.86
N LEU A 588 36.34 -23.54 23.19
CA LEU A 588 36.68 -22.38 24.04
C LEU A 588 38.19 -22.23 24.22
N ASP A 589 38.67 -20.99 24.20
CA ASP A 589 40.07 -20.66 24.49
C ASP A 589 40.30 -20.35 25.98
N TRP A 590 41.46 -20.70 26.49
CA TRP A 590 41.96 -20.21 27.78
C TRP A 590 42.23 -18.70 27.75
N LEU A 591 42.07 -18.01 28.88
CA LEU A 591 42.53 -16.63 29.03
C LEU A 591 44.06 -16.63 29.05
N ARG A 592 44.68 -15.87 28.12
CA ARG A 592 46.13 -15.78 28.00
C ARG A 592 46.63 -14.34 28.10
N VAL A 593 47.75 -14.16 28.80
CA VAL A 593 48.54 -12.92 28.83
C VAL A 593 49.94 -13.26 28.36
N ASP A 594 50.42 -12.58 27.32
CA ASP A 594 51.77 -12.76 26.74
C ASP A 594 52.11 -14.24 26.42
N GLY A 595 51.11 -15.05 26.06
CA GLY A 595 51.24 -16.47 25.71
C GLY A 595 50.94 -17.47 26.83
N ASN A 596 50.98 -17.03 28.10
CA ASN A 596 50.76 -17.87 29.29
C ASN A 596 49.28 -17.87 29.71
N VAL A 597 48.80 -19.03 30.17
CA VAL A 597 47.43 -19.20 30.67
C VAL A 597 47.31 -18.62 32.08
N ILE A 598 46.24 -17.88 32.36
CA ILE A 598 45.94 -17.40 33.71
C ILE A 598 45.42 -18.57 34.56
N PRO A 599 46.05 -18.88 35.71
CA PRO A 599 45.59 -19.92 36.62
C PRO A 599 44.21 -19.62 37.22
N TYR A 600 43.47 -20.66 37.60
CA TYR A 600 42.17 -20.50 38.27
C TYR A 600 42.32 -19.83 39.63
N GLU A 601 43.39 -20.15 40.35
CA GLU A 601 43.71 -19.63 41.68
C GLU A 601 43.80 -18.10 41.66
N THR A 602 44.48 -17.53 40.66
CA THR A 602 44.60 -16.08 40.48
C THR A 602 43.24 -15.41 40.20
N LEU A 603 42.33 -16.09 39.49
CA LEU A 603 40.98 -15.56 39.25
C LEU A 603 40.11 -15.67 40.51
N SER A 604 40.23 -16.75 41.27
CA SER A 604 39.50 -16.97 42.53
C SER A 604 39.90 -15.94 43.58
N GLU A 605 41.20 -15.71 43.77
CA GLU A 605 41.72 -14.71 44.72
C GLU A 605 41.21 -13.30 44.42
N VAL A 606 41.06 -12.93 43.15
CA VAL A 606 40.52 -11.63 42.74
C VAL A 606 39.02 -11.53 43.02
N VAL A 607 38.26 -12.61 42.79
CA VAL A 607 36.83 -12.65 43.13
C VAL A 607 36.62 -12.58 44.64
N GLU A 608 37.39 -13.32 45.43
CA GLU A 608 37.33 -13.29 46.89
C GLU A 608 37.74 -11.93 47.45
N SER A 609 38.80 -11.33 46.90
CA SER A 609 39.24 -9.98 47.27
C SER A 609 38.22 -8.89 46.94
N TYR A 610 37.44 -9.08 45.87
CA TYR A 610 36.35 -8.18 45.49
C TYR A 610 35.13 -8.35 46.41
N ASN A 611 34.64 -9.58 46.57
CA ASN A 611 33.44 -9.88 47.35
C ASN A 611 33.63 -9.66 48.85
N SER A 612 34.86 -9.73 49.37
CA SER A 612 35.16 -9.39 50.77
C SER A 612 35.18 -7.88 51.04
N ARG A 613 35.35 -7.04 50.02
CA ARG A 613 35.39 -5.57 50.15
C ARG A 613 34.04 -4.90 49.91
N GLN A 614 33.10 -5.55 49.22
CA GLN A 614 31.77 -5.00 48.94
C GLN A 614 30.66 -5.86 49.51
N GLU A 615 29.83 -5.27 50.38
CA GLU A 615 28.65 -5.95 50.94
C GLU A 615 27.44 -5.95 50.00
N ASN A 616 27.38 -5.01 49.06
CA ASN A 616 26.18 -4.75 48.24
C ASN A 616 26.22 -5.34 46.83
N LYS A 617 27.37 -5.80 46.33
CA LYS A 617 27.50 -6.36 44.99
C LYS A 617 28.30 -7.64 44.97
N HIS A 618 27.92 -8.55 44.09
CA HIS A 618 28.56 -9.85 43.92
C HIS A 618 29.20 -9.98 42.53
N LEU A 619 30.47 -10.40 42.52
CA LEU A 619 31.20 -10.75 41.31
C LEU A 619 31.34 -12.27 41.20
N SER A 620 30.88 -12.83 40.09
CA SER A 620 31.12 -14.24 39.75
C SER A 620 32.36 -14.40 38.85
N ILE A 621 32.95 -15.59 38.85
CA ILE A 621 34.13 -15.92 38.03
C ILE A 621 33.82 -15.76 36.53
N GLU A 622 32.61 -16.09 36.08
CA GLU A 622 32.21 -15.97 34.68
C GLU A 622 32.14 -14.50 34.24
N ARG A 623 31.66 -13.61 35.13
CA ARG A 623 31.63 -12.17 34.91
C ARG A 623 33.04 -11.59 34.88
N LEU A 624 33.91 -12.03 35.79
CA LEU A 624 35.33 -11.67 35.77
C LEU A 624 35.99 -12.06 34.43
N ILE A 625 35.80 -13.30 33.97
CA ILE A 625 36.33 -13.78 32.68
C ILE A 625 35.84 -12.91 31.53
N SER A 626 34.56 -12.54 31.52
CA SER A 626 33.98 -11.67 30.49
C SER A 626 34.61 -10.26 30.46
N ALA A 627 34.93 -9.70 31.62
CA ALA A 627 35.57 -8.38 31.75
C ALA A 627 37.04 -8.42 31.31
N LEU A 628 37.78 -9.43 31.74
CA LEU A 628 39.20 -9.61 31.42
C LEU A 628 39.43 -9.94 29.93
N ALA A 629 38.49 -10.63 29.30
CA ALA A 629 38.53 -10.94 27.87
C ALA A 629 38.54 -9.69 26.97
N VAL A 630 37.87 -8.61 27.38
CA VAL A 630 37.76 -7.37 26.59
C VAL A 630 38.91 -6.40 26.90
N ARG A 631 39.41 -6.39 28.15
CA ARG A 631 40.34 -5.37 28.65
C ARG A 631 41.74 -5.95 28.88
N LYS A 632 42.53 -6.10 27.80
CA LYS A 632 43.90 -6.69 27.82
C LYS A 632 44.85 -6.07 28.85
N LYS A 633 44.79 -4.75 29.08
CA LYS A 633 45.65 -4.05 30.07
C LYS A 633 45.33 -4.48 31.50
N ILE A 634 44.04 -4.61 31.82
CA ILE A 634 43.55 -5.02 33.13
C ILE A 634 43.81 -6.51 33.36
N CYS A 635 43.61 -7.33 32.31
CA CYS A 635 43.99 -8.74 32.30
C CYS A 635 45.48 -8.94 32.63
N LYS A 636 46.36 -8.09 32.09
CA LYS A 636 47.80 -8.10 32.42
C LYS A 636 48.09 -7.65 33.86
N SER A 637 47.40 -6.64 34.37
CA SER A 637 47.55 -6.21 35.77
C SER A 637 47.09 -7.29 36.76
N VAL A 638 45.97 -7.95 36.49
CA VAL A 638 45.45 -9.07 37.27
C VAL A 638 46.42 -10.25 37.26
N TYR A 639 46.97 -10.62 36.10
CA TYR A 639 47.98 -11.66 36.01
C TYR A 639 49.28 -11.33 36.77
N GLN A 640 49.64 -10.05 36.87
CA GLN A 640 50.81 -9.57 37.62
C GLN A 640 50.55 -9.36 39.12
N GLY A 641 49.34 -9.68 39.63
CA GLY A 641 48.95 -9.47 41.03
C GLY A 641 48.75 -8.01 41.43
N LYS A 642 48.66 -7.08 40.45
CA LYS A 642 48.44 -5.65 40.69
C LYS A 642 46.96 -5.31 40.60
N VAL A 643 46.27 -5.38 41.74
CA VAL A 643 44.83 -5.07 41.84
C VAL A 643 44.65 -3.66 42.41
N ASP A 644 44.80 -2.65 41.55
CA ASP A 644 44.66 -1.23 41.91
C ASP A 644 43.19 -0.76 41.86
N GLU A 645 42.87 0.45 42.34
CA GLU A 645 41.51 1.04 42.28
C GLU A 645 40.92 1.06 40.86
N THR A 646 41.78 1.16 39.85
CA THR A 646 41.37 1.09 38.44
C THR A 646 40.79 -0.28 38.08
N VAL A 647 41.33 -1.37 38.64
CA VAL A 647 40.79 -2.73 38.46
C VAL A 647 39.45 -2.85 39.18
N PHE A 648 39.34 -2.38 40.42
CA PHE A 648 38.09 -2.41 41.19
C PHE A 648 36.96 -1.62 40.52
N ARG A 649 37.23 -0.43 39.99
CA ARG A 649 36.23 0.36 39.24
C ARG A 649 35.70 -0.40 38.01
N VAL A 650 36.55 -1.18 37.36
CA VAL A 650 36.14 -2.01 36.22
C VAL A 650 35.33 -3.22 36.66
N LEU A 651 35.64 -3.81 37.82
CA LEU A 651 34.85 -4.90 38.38
C LEU A 651 33.47 -4.40 38.85
N ASP A 652 33.37 -3.16 39.34
CA ASP A 652 32.10 -2.50 39.72
C ASP A 652 31.11 -2.28 38.58
N GLU A 653 31.61 -2.13 37.35
CA GLU A 653 30.78 -2.02 36.14
C GLU A 653 30.15 -3.37 35.75
N VAL A 654 30.66 -4.49 36.28
CA VAL A 654 30.31 -5.85 35.84
C VAL A 654 29.74 -6.71 36.98
N SER A 655 29.83 -6.28 38.23
CA SER A 655 29.17 -6.92 39.38
C SER A 655 27.67 -6.59 39.45
N ILE A 656 26.86 -7.48 40.07
CA ILE A 656 25.43 -7.25 40.34
C ILE A 656 25.26 -6.79 41.77
#